data_AF-A0A955CC29-F1
#
_entry.id   AF-A0A955CC29-F1
#
_cell.length_a   1.000
_cell.length_b   1.000
_cell.length_c   1.000
_cell.angle_alpha   90.00
_cell.angle_beta   90.00
_cell.angle_gamma   90.00
#
_symmetry.space_group_name_H-M   'P 1'
#
loop_
_entity.id
_entity.type
_entity.pdbx_description
1 polymer ?
#
loop_
_entity_poly.entity_id
_entity_poly.type
_entity_poly.pdbx_seq_one_letter_code
_entity_poly.pdbx_strand_id
1 'polypeptide(L)'
;GLMERRERLRGFLVFSTLLCIAGSVALGGEPPVDPEGGPIDGGGPRGPGQTWMVDCTGAGDFTTIQDAINASNNGDEVVVFPNTCTPSGHWTAPINFFGKAITVRSVTPEDEAIVDATVIDGMGSIGPLVTMSNGETTDSVLEGLTIVNGVGGTHSVPPIGTVSYGGGVSIEFASGTIRNCAFAGNRARDGGAIRALYAPSVSIEYCRFAGNIATTTNGAAAVSYSNITGEVRFLGCSFSAHQQAAVNVNASYSNPSICNCNPGQAASFELCEFSSNSKVALVAAQPVLTRCAFVGNSSDCIYGAHVTIDQCQFIGNESNMNIVTAYDSLTILGSDFEDNSGENGFECKVDDLDDVIVDIRRSSFRQNVMRQSVLDFEGGGVIEDCVFVANESDDGTVHARITTPLTVDRCAFKDNDGGYGPGGIDGNAGPLWILRNSSFVGNSSSTRPGAIDVDHVVMSNCLIVGNRGGANGGGAACSDGEINHCTIVGNTAPYISGAWASSIRHSIIFDNRTRRQPDHSFFQAFAGDVDYCDFGGFLSWNSFVMNPTLFDVDPHFVDPGSWDDMGTPDDVSDDVFTPGDYHLLPSSPCIDSGDPAFEPESGETDLDGSPRLQSCRVDMGAYEFPQSSIVIGDIDGDGELTIDDLPGFAAQAVRPRGIGLCAADFNGDLIIDGHDVAAFTEALLGS
;
A
#
# COMPACT_ATOMS: atom_id res chain seq x y z
N GLY A 1 11.73 -26.02 35.19
CA GLY A 1 11.35 -24.65 34.76
C GLY A 1 11.38 -24.50 33.25
N LEU A 2 12.30 -23.70 32.70
CA LEU A 2 12.46 -23.51 31.24
C LEU A 2 13.15 -24.68 30.51
N MET A 3 14.05 -25.44 31.17
CA MET A 3 14.66 -26.63 30.54
C MET A 3 13.68 -27.80 30.34
N GLU A 4 12.75 -28.03 31.27
CA GLU A 4 11.73 -29.10 31.15
C GLU A 4 10.70 -28.83 30.04
N ARG A 5 10.46 -27.56 29.66
CA ARG A 5 9.63 -27.23 28.48
C ARG A 5 10.36 -27.48 27.16
N ARG A 6 11.69 -27.26 27.10
CA ARG A 6 12.51 -27.56 25.92
C ARG A 6 12.64 -29.07 25.66
N GLU A 7 12.68 -29.91 26.70
CA GLU A 7 12.70 -31.37 26.52
C GLU A 7 11.33 -31.94 26.13
N ARG A 8 10.21 -31.37 26.59
CA ARG A 8 8.87 -31.76 26.13
C ARG A 8 8.61 -31.39 24.66
N LEU A 9 9.15 -30.28 24.16
CA LEU A 9 9.10 -29.88 22.75
C LEU A 9 9.99 -30.79 21.86
N ARG A 10 11.18 -31.19 22.34
CA ARG A 10 12.01 -32.19 21.64
C ARG A 10 11.37 -33.58 21.61
N GLY A 11 10.65 -33.97 22.66
CA GLY A 11 9.87 -35.22 22.69
C GLY A 11 8.71 -35.24 21.69
N PHE A 12 8.05 -34.10 21.46
CA PHE A 12 6.96 -33.97 20.48
C PHE A 12 7.48 -33.95 19.03
N LEU A 13 8.60 -33.29 18.78
CA LEU A 13 9.24 -33.25 17.47
C LEU A 13 9.73 -34.66 17.05
N VAL A 14 10.34 -35.41 17.97
CA VAL A 14 10.83 -36.78 17.73
C VAL A 14 9.67 -37.77 17.52
N PHE A 15 8.51 -37.59 18.19
CA PHE A 15 7.31 -38.40 17.92
C PHE A 15 6.72 -38.13 16.53
N SER A 16 6.80 -36.91 16.01
CA SER A 16 6.35 -36.59 14.64
C SER A 16 7.30 -37.14 13.56
N THR A 17 8.62 -37.13 13.80
CA THR A 17 9.60 -37.70 12.85
C THR A 17 9.63 -39.23 12.85
N LEU A 18 9.30 -39.88 13.97
CA LEU A 18 9.15 -41.34 14.02
C LEU A 18 7.88 -41.83 13.32
N LEU A 19 6.81 -41.02 13.26
CA LEU A 19 5.65 -41.31 12.41
C LEU A 19 5.98 -41.15 10.91
N CYS A 20 6.91 -40.27 10.53
CA CYS A 20 7.43 -40.13 9.17
C CYS A 20 8.24 -41.34 8.66
N ILE A 21 8.69 -42.23 9.54
CA ILE A 21 9.37 -43.49 9.13
C ILE A 21 8.40 -44.68 9.21
N ALA A 22 7.41 -44.64 10.10
CA ALA A 22 6.44 -45.72 10.27
C ALA A 22 5.25 -45.67 9.28
N GLY A 23 4.89 -44.48 8.76
CA GLY A 23 3.86 -44.33 7.72
C GLY A 23 4.29 -44.82 6.32
N SER A 24 5.60 -45.00 6.10
CA SER A 24 6.17 -45.55 4.85
C SER A 24 6.22 -47.07 4.83
N VAL A 25 5.63 -47.74 5.85
CA VAL A 25 5.53 -49.21 5.91
C VAL A 25 4.09 -49.61 6.23
N ALA A 26 3.16 -49.32 5.32
CA ALA A 26 1.87 -49.99 5.27
C ALA A 26 1.84 -50.90 4.04
N LEU A 27 2.18 -52.16 4.31
CA LEU A 27 1.55 -53.37 3.75
C LEU A 27 0.89 -53.17 2.39
N GLY A 28 1.61 -53.55 1.33
CA GLY A 28 1.01 -53.86 0.05
C GLY A 28 -0.03 -54.97 0.23
N GLY A 29 -1.28 -54.55 0.45
CA GLY A 29 -2.44 -55.40 0.21
C GLY A 29 -2.57 -55.54 -1.30
N GLU A 30 -2.49 -56.78 -1.78
CA GLU A 30 -2.82 -57.11 -3.16
C GLU A 30 -4.21 -56.54 -3.52
N PRO A 31 -4.42 -56.07 -4.77
CA PRO A 31 -5.71 -55.56 -5.20
C PRO A 31 -6.77 -56.67 -5.10
N PRO A 32 -8.04 -56.33 -4.82
CA PRO A 32 -9.11 -57.32 -4.76
C PRO A 32 -9.23 -58.03 -6.12
N VAL A 33 -9.10 -59.36 -6.09
CA VAL A 33 -9.33 -60.24 -7.23
C VAL A 33 -10.83 -60.51 -7.32
N ASP A 34 -11.41 -60.23 -8.49
CA ASP A 34 -12.77 -60.63 -8.87
C ASP A 34 -12.92 -62.17 -8.78
N PRO A 35 -13.98 -62.71 -8.15
CA PRO A 35 -14.22 -64.16 -8.09
C PRO A 35 -14.46 -64.86 -9.45
N GLU A 36 -14.63 -64.14 -10.56
CA GLU A 36 -14.87 -64.75 -11.87
C GLU A 36 -13.82 -64.34 -12.91
N GLY A 37 -12.73 -65.12 -12.97
CA GLY A 37 -11.60 -64.90 -13.87
C GLY A 37 -11.99 -64.80 -15.36
N GLY A 38 -11.72 -63.63 -15.94
CA GLY A 38 -11.60 -63.41 -17.38
C GLY A 38 -11.08 -62.00 -17.67
N PRO A 39 -10.09 -61.81 -18.57
CA PRO A 39 -9.68 -60.48 -18.97
C PRO A 39 -10.77 -59.85 -19.83
N ILE A 40 -11.23 -58.65 -19.46
CA ILE A 40 -11.78 -57.72 -20.43
C ILE A 40 -10.62 -57.26 -21.32
N ASP A 41 -10.46 -57.96 -22.45
CA ASP A 41 -9.58 -57.56 -23.55
C ASP A 41 -10.10 -56.25 -24.16
N GLY A 42 -9.37 -55.19 -23.87
CA GLY A 42 -9.61 -53.84 -24.36
C GLY A 42 -8.33 -52.99 -24.29
N GLY A 43 -7.23 -53.50 -24.85
CA GLY A 43 -6.01 -52.72 -25.10
C GLY A 43 -4.80 -53.09 -24.22
N GLY A 44 -3.76 -53.64 -24.85
CA GLY A 44 -2.48 -53.94 -24.19
C GLY A 44 -1.76 -52.70 -23.63
N PRO A 45 -0.63 -52.89 -22.91
CA PRO A 45 0.09 -51.80 -22.26
C PRO A 45 0.65 -50.86 -23.34
N ARG A 46 0.03 -49.69 -23.48
CA ARG A 46 0.46 -48.61 -24.37
C ARG A 46 1.15 -47.53 -23.52
N GLY A 47 2.09 -46.80 -24.14
CA GLY A 47 3.05 -45.92 -23.43
C GLY A 47 2.43 -44.71 -22.70
N PRO A 48 3.22 -43.98 -21.90
CA PRO A 48 2.76 -42.80 -21.15
C PRO A 48 2.29 -41.68 -22.09
N GLY A 49 1.27 -40.93 -21.68
CA GLY A 49 0.76 -39.79 -22.45
C GLY A 49 -0.46 -40.11 -23.33
N GLN A 50 -1.30 -41.05 -22.92
CA GLN A 50 -2.54 -41.37 -23.62
C GLN A 50 -3.68 -40.43 -23.24
N THR A 51 -4.62 -40.23 -24.15
CA THR A 51 -5.86 -39.49 -23.91
C THR A 51 -7.03 -40.45 -23.85
N TRP A 52 -7.79 -40.40 -22.75
CA TRP A 52 -9.00 -41.19 -22.51
C TRP A 52 -10.23 -40.29 -22.60
N MET A 53 -11.15 -40.59 -23.52
CA MET A 53 -12.38 -39.81 -23.70
C MET A 53 -13.50 -40.36 -22.82
N VAL A 54 -14.12 -39.49 -22.04
CA VAL A 54 -15.26 -39.83 -21.16
C VAL A 54 -16.54 -39.22 -21.70
N ASP A 55 -17.42 -40.08 -22.21
CA ASP A 55 -18.74 -39.69 -22.73
C ASP A 55 -19.80 -40.66 -22.20
N CYS A 56 -20.78 -40.13 -21.49
CA CYS A 56 -21.84 -40.91 -20.86
C CYS A 56 -22.72 -41.67 -21.89
N THR A 57 -22.72 -41.26 -23.17
CA THR A 57 -23.47 -41.92 -24.26
C THR A 57 -22.80 -43.20 -24.75
N GLY A 58 -21.55 -43.44 -24.34
CA GLY A 58 -20.73 -44.55 -24.81
C GLY A 58 -19.97 -44.27 -26.11
N ALA A 59 -19.94 -43.01 -26.58
CA ALA A 59 -19.14 -42.62 -27.75
C ALA A 59 -17.63 -42.45 -27.45
N GLY A 60 -17.26 -42.31 -26.17
CA GLY A 60 -15.88 -42.25 -25.68
C GLY A 60 -15.35 -43.63 -25.24
N ASP A 61 -14.11 -43.65 -24.74
CA ASP A 61 -13.46 -44.84 -24.20
C ASP A 61 -14.11 -45.33 -22.89
N PHE A 62 -14.62 -44.40 -22.08
CA PHE A 62 -15.28 -44.68 -20.80
C PHE A 62 -16.60 -43.91 -20.67
N THR A 63 -17.53 -44.48 -19.91
CA THR A 63 -18.82 -43.82 -19.57
C THR A 63 -18.80 -43.12 -18.22
N THR A 64 -17.75 -43.28 -17.42
CA THR A 64 -17.57 -42.59 -16.14
C THR A 64 -16.15 -42.03 -16.01
N ILE A 65 -16.02 -40.92 -15.29
CA ILE A 65 -14.72 -40.26 -15.09
C ILE A 65 -13.79 -41.15 -14.25
N GLN A 66 -14.31 -41.78 -13.19
CA GLN A 66 -13.50 -42.60 -12.30
C GLN A 66 -12.94 -43.85 -12.99
N ASP A 67 -13.69 -44.48 -13.92
CA ASP A 67 -13.20 -45.64 -14.66
C ASP A 67 -12.02 -45.27 -15.57
N ALA A 68 -12.08 -44.09 -16.21
CA ALA A 68 -10.97 -43.56 -17.00
C ALA A 68 -9.74 -43.26 -16.12
N ILE A 69 -9.94 -42.65 -14.94
CA ILE A 69 -8.86 -42.44 -13.97
C ILE A 69 -8.27 -43.78 -13.53
N ASN A 70 -9.08 -44.79 -13.26
CA ASN A 70 -8.62 -46.12 -12.84
C ASN A 70 -7.73 -46.78 -13.90
N ALA A 71 -8.06 -46.61 -15.18
CA ALA A 71 -7.28 -47.13 -16.31
C ALA A 71 -6.02 -46.31 -16.65
N SER A 72 -5.97 -45.05 -16.25
CA SER A 72 -4.87 -44.12 -16.58
C SER A 72 -3.55 -44.49 -15.90
N ASN A 73 -2.43 -44.24 -16.59
CA ASN A 73 -1.08 -44.21 -16.04
C ASN A 73 -0.60 -42.77 -15.85
N ASN A 74 0.48 -42.57 -15.09
CA ASN A 74 1.10 -41.25 -14.96
C ASN A 74 1.48 -40.69 -16.35
N GLY A 75 1.15 -39.42 -16.58
CA GLY A 75 1.30 -38.72 -17.85
C GLY A 75 0.05 -38.76 -18.73
N ASP A 76 -0.95 -39.59 -18.43
CA ASP A 76 -2.18 -39.66 -19.22
C ASP A 76 -3.12 -38.47 -18.96
N GLU A 77 -4.07 -38.31 -19.88
CA GLU A 77 -5.09 -37.29 -19.87
C GLU A 77 -6.49 -37.93 -19.93
N VAL A 78 -7.41 -37.46 -19.10
CA VAL A 78 -8.82 -37.84 -19.06
C VAL A 78 -9.64 -36.65 -19.53
N VAL A 79 -10.27 -36.76 -20.70
CA VAL A 79 -11.05 -35.69 -21.33
C VAL A 79 -12.54 -35.95 -21.14
N VAL A 80 -13.20 -35.06 -20.40
CA VAL A 80 -14.58 -35.21 -19.94
C VAL A 80 -15.52 -34.37 -20.80
N PHE A 81 -16.54 -35.01 -21.38
CA PHE A 81 -17.63 -34.33 -22.08
C PHE A 81 -18.72 -33.87 -21.11
N PRO A 82 -19.48 -32.80 -21.43
CA PRO A 82 -20.71 -32.47 -20.71
C PRO A 82 -21.64 -33.68 -20.60
N ASN A 83 -22.26 -33.89 -19.43
CA ASN A 83 -23.07 -35.07 -19.21
C ASN A 83 -24.47 -34.88 -19.83
N THR A 84 -24.70 -35.44 -21.01
CA THR A 84 -26.01 -35.35 -21.69
C THR A 84 -26.98 -36.48 -21.31
N CYS A 85 -26.57 -37.39 -20.43
CA CYS A 85 -27.30 -38.63 -20.13
C CYS A 85 -28.13 -38.55 -18.85
N THR A 86 -27.91 -37.54 -18.02
CA THR A 86 -28.71 -37.27 -16.82
C THR A 86 -29.70 -36.12 -17.08
N PRO A 87 -30.89 -36.13 -16.45
CA PRO A 87 -31.83 -35.01 -16.57
C PRO A 87 -31.26 -33.68 -16.05
N SER A 88 -30.32 -33.72 -15.11
CA SER A 88 -29.63 -32.54 -14.59
C SER A 88 -28.55 -32.02 -15.54
N GLY A 89 -28.05 -32.84 -16.46
CA GLY A 89 -26.89 -32.49 -17.29
C GLY A 89 -25.54 -32.64 -16.58
N HIS A 90 -25.52 -33.20 -15.35
CA HIS A 90 -24.36 -33.16 -14.46
C HIS A 90 -23.80 -34.56 -14.16
N TRP A 91 -22.49 -34.64 -13.94
CA TRP A 91 -21.81 -35.77 -13.31
C TRP A 91 -22.02 -35.70 -11.78
N THR A 92 -22.47 -36.78 -11.14
CA THR A 92 -22.82 -36.76 -9.71
C THR A 92 -21.95 -37.65 -8.84
N ALA A 93 -21.02 -38.40 -9.43
CA ALA A 93 -20.11 -39.27 -8.70
C ALA A 93 -18.82 -38.49 -8.36
N PRO A 94 -18.36 -38.52 -7.10
CA PRO A 94 -17.06 -37.94 -6.73
C PRO A 94 -15.92 -38.72 -7.39
N ILE A 95 -14.77 -38.05 -7.58
CA ILE A 95 -13.58 -38.61 -8.21
C ILE A 95 -12.35 -38.54 -7.29
N ASN A 96 -11.43 -39.50 -7.45
CA ASN A 96 -10.18 -39.59 -6.73
C ASN A 96 -9.02 -39.87 -7.70
N PHE A 97 -7.96 -39.08 -7.60
CA PHE A 97 -6.76 -39.20 -8.44
C PHE A 97 -5.89 -40.42 -8.08
N PHE A 98 -6.02 -40.98 -6.87
CA PHE A 98 -5.28 -42.15 -6.40
C PHE A 98 -3.75 -42.03 -6.54
N GLY A 99 -3.19 -40.84 -6.35
CA GLY A 99 -1.75 -40.58 -6.43
C GLY A 99 -1.21 -40.51 -7.86
N LYS A 100 -2.09 -40.49 -8.87
CA LYS A 100 -1.68 -40.48 -10.28
C LYS A 100 -1.39 -39.06 -10.77
N ALA A 101 -0.22 -38.89 -11.38
CA ALA A 101 0.17 -37.67 -12.09
C ALA A 101 -0.50 -37.63 -13.47
N ILE A 102 -1.80 -37.34 -13.50
CA ILE A 102 -2.64 -37.28 -14.72
C ILE A 102 -3.31 -35.91 -14.83
N THR A 103 -3.75 -35.56 -16.04
CA THR A 103 -4.63 -34.40 -16.26
C THR A 103 -6.07 -34.86 -16.43
N VAL A 104 -6.98 -34.39 -15.58
CA VAL A 104 -8.44 -34.57 -15.75
C VAL A 104 -9.02 -33.24 -16.17
N ARG A 105 -9.54 -33.15 -17.40
CA ARG A 105 -10.03 -31.89 -17.96
C ARG A 105 -11.30 -31.99 -18.77
N SER A 106 -11.99 -30.87 -19.00
CA SER A 106 -13.03 -30.80 -20.02
C SER A 106 -12.45 -30.82 -21.45
N VAL A 107 -13.33 -30.95 -22.45
CA VAL A 107 -12.95 -30.99 -23.87
C VAL A 107 -12.17 -29.75 -24.31
N THR A 108 -12.56 -28.58 -23.82
CA THR A 108 -11.99 -27.28 -24.18
C THR A 108 -11.95 -26.41 -22.91
N PRO A 109 -10.91 -26.57 -22.08
CA PRO A 109 -10.87 -25.97 -20.75
C PRO A 109 -10.73 -24.44 -20.74
N GLU A 110 -10.35 -23.84 -21.87
CA GLU A 110 -10.30 -22.39 -22.09
C GLU A 110 -11.65 -21.80 -22.54
N ASP A 111 -12.61 -22.62 -22.95
CA ASP A 111 -13.96 -22.17 -23.35
C ASP A 111 -14.90 -22.22 -22.14
N GLU A 112 -15.21 -21.05 -21.60
CA GLU A 112 -16.06 -20.90 -20.40
C GLU A 112 -17.43 -21.60 -20.55
N ALA A 113 -18.01 -21.65 -21.76
CA ALA A 113 -19.28 -22.33 -21.98
C ALA A 113 -19.16 -23.85 -21.87
N ILE A 114 -18.01 -24.41 -22.25
CA ILE A 114 -17.72 -25.84 -22.07
C ILE A 114 -17.41 -26.15 -20.62
N VAL A 115 -16.66 -25.28 -19.92
CA VAL A 115 -16.39 -25.42 -18.49
C VAL A 115 -17.70 -25.41 -17.70
N ASP A 116 -18.57 -24.43 -17.95
CA ASP A 116 -19.88 -24.29 -17.28
C ASP A 116 -20.82 -25.47 -17.58
N ALA A 117 -20.70 -26.10 -18.75
CA ALA A 117 -21.48 -27.28 -19.12
C ALA A 117 -20.90 -28.60 -18.56
N THR A 118 -19.62 -28.64 -18.18
CA THR A 118 -18.96 -29.86 -17.70
C THR A 118 -18.93 -29.87 -16.17
N VAL A 119 -20.11 -30.17 -15.59
CA VAL A 119 -20.37 -30.02 -14.15
C VAL A 119 -20.22 -31.32 -13.37
N ILE A 120 -19.46 -31.29 -12.27
CA ILE A 120 -19.50 -32.27 -11.17
C ILE A 120 -20.35 -31.68 -10.04
N ASP A 121 -21.51 -32.26 -9.79
CA ASP A 121 -22.51 -31.78 -8.84
C ASP A 121 -22.67 -32.76 -7.68
N GLY A 122 -22.34 -32.28 -6.48
CA GLY A 122 -22.46 -33.05 -5.25
C GLY A 122 -23.88 -33.31 -4.80
N MET A 123 -24.86 -32.54 -5.30
CA MET A 123 -26.27 -32.64 -4.91
C MET A 123 -26.48 -32.58 -3.38
N GLY A 124 -25.58 -31.90 -2.65
CA GLY A 124 -25.60 -31.82 -1.19
C GLY A 124 -25.07 -33.05 -0.45
N SER A 125 -24.45 -34.01 -1.15
CA SER A 125 -23.84 -35.19 -0.54
C SER A 125 -22.63 -34.82 0.33
N ILE A 126 -22.45 -35.56 1.43
CA ILE A 126 -21.37 -35.32 2.37
C ILE A 126 -20.08 -36.00 1.86
N GLY A 127 -19.04 -35.19 1.64
CA GLY A 127 -17.72 -35.60 1.16
C GLY A 127 -17.22 -34.66 0.06
N PRO A 128 -15.90 -34.61 -0.18
CA PRO A 128 -15.35 -33.87 -1.31
C PRO A 128 -15.75 -34.51 -2.64
N LEU A 129 -15.94 -33.69 -3.66
CA LEU A 129 -16.24 -34.13 -5.04
C LEU A 129 -14.98 -34.53 -5.81
N VAL A 130 -13.84 -33.95 -5.45
CA VAL A 130 -12.52 -34.30 -5.99
C VAL A 130 -11.55 -34.53 -4.84
N THR A 131 -10.81 -35.64 -4.86
CA THR A 131 -9.83 -35.99 -3.83
C THR A 131 -8.44 -36.18 -4.42
N MET A 132 -7.44 -35.55 -3.80
CA MET A 132 -6.00 -35.79 -3.98
C MET A 132 -5.40 -36.05 -2.59
N SER A 133 -5.12 -37.31 -2.26
CA SER A 133 -4.73 -37.69 -0.89
C SER A 133 -3.76 -38.87 -0.77
N ASN A 134 -3.08 -39.22 -1.86
CA ASN A 134 -2.22 -40.40 -1.98
C ASN A 134 -0.83 -40.05 -2.55
N GLY A 135 -0.33 -38.84 -2.24
CA GLY A 135 0.99 -38.37 -2.68
C GLY A 135 1.02 -37.77 -4.08
N GLU A 136 -0.11 -37.27 -4.57
CA GLU A 136 -0.20 -36.49 -5.82
C GLU A 136 0.81 -35.32 -5.81
N THR A 137 1.38 -35.01 -6.97
CA THR A 137 2.27 -33.87 -7.19
C THR A 137 1.55 -32.76 -7.96
N THR A 138 2.22 -31.64 -8.21
CA THR A 138 1.72 -30.59 -9.12
C THR A 138 1.46 -31.07 -10.56
N ASP A 139 1.93 -32.28 -10.92
CA ASP A 139 1.61 -32.94 -12.20
C ASP A 139 0.22 -33.62 -12.20
N SER A 140 -0.48 -33.61 -11.07
CA SER A 140 -1.88 -34.03 -10.95
C SER A 140 -2.76 -32.80 -11.19
N VAL A 141 -3.36 -32.73 -12.37
CA VAL A 141 -4.00 -31.52 -12.88
C VAL A 141 -5.51 -31.72 -12.98
N LEU A 142 -6.26 -30.80 -12.38
CA LEU A 142 -7.70 -30.66 -12.55
C LEU A 142 -7.98 -29.39 -13.35
N GLU A 143 -8.63 -29.52 -14.50
CA GLU A 143 -8.72 -28.39 -15.43
C GLU A 143 -10.08 -28.22 -16.13
N GLY A 144 -10.60 -27.00 -16.20
CA GLY A 144 -11.75 -26.70 -17.06
C GLY A 144 -13.06 -27.35 -16.62
N LEU A 145 -13.25 -27.60 -15.32
CA LEU A 145 -14.46 -28.24 -14.78
C LEU A 145 -15.20 -27.32 -13.83
N THR A 146 -16.53 -27.48 -13.77
CA THR A 146 -17.38 -26.79 -12.80
C THR A 146 -17.73 -27.73 -11.65
N ILE A 147 -17.47 -27.33 -10.42
CA ILE A 147 -17.64 -28.14 -9.20
C ILE A 147 -18.62 -27.43 -8.27
N VAL A 148 -19.77 -28.05 -8.01
CA VAL A 148 -20.87 -27.40 -7.29
C VAL A 148 -21.53 -28.28 -6.25
N ASN A 149 -22.16 -27.61 -5.27
CA ASN A 149 -23.02 -28.22 -4.25
C ASN A 149 -22.36 -29.37 -3.46
N GLY A 150 -21.03 -29.39 -3.36
CA GLY A 150 -20.32 -30.32 -2.50
C GLY A 150 -20.42 -29.90 -1.03
N VAL A 151 -20.57 -30.86 -0.12
CA VAL A 151 -20.69 -30.61 1.32
C VAL A 151 -19.54 -31.30 2.06
N GLY A 152 -18.59 -30.52 2.58
CA GLY A 152 -17.47 -31.00 3.37
C GLY A 152 -17.96 -31.74 4.62
N GLY A 153 -17.50 -32.97 4.79
CA GLY A 153 -17.80 -33.80 5.95
C GLY A 153 -16.81 -33.60 7.10
N THR A 154 -17.14 -34.17 8.27
CA THR A 154 -16.22 -34.31 9.40
C THR A 154 -15.91 -35.77 9.66
N HIS A 155 -14.65 -36.14 9.79
CA HIS A 155 -14.21 -37.49 10.13
C HIS A 155 -13.48 -37.48 11.47
N SER A 156 -13.94 -38.29 12.42
CA SER A 156 -13.28 -38.43 13.72
C SER A 156 -12.15 -39.43 13.61
N VAL A 157 -10.91 -38.96 13.77
CA VAL A 157 -9.71 -39.79 13.79
C VAL A 157 -9.11 -39.78 15.20
N PRO A 158 -9.27 -40.82 16.01
CA PRO A 158 -8.57 -40.91 17.30
C PRO A 158 -7.09 -41.27 17.08
N PRO A 159 -6.12 -40.67 17.81
CA PRO A 159 -6.27 -39.67 18.86
C PRO A 159 -6.22 -38.21 18.36
N ILE A 160 -6.13 -37.98 17.05
CA ILE A 160 -5.92 -36.67 16.41
C ILE A 160 -7.17 -35.74 16.43
N GLY A 161 -8.37 -36.25 16.73
CA GLY A 161 -9.61 -35.48 16.83
C GLY A 161 -10.45 -35.52 15.55
N THR A 162 -11.40 -34.58 15.42
CA THR A 162 -12.28 -34.48 14.24
C THR A 162 -11.61 -33.66 13.14
N VAL A 163 -11.23 -34.31 12.05
CA VAL A 163 -10.76 -33.69 10.80
C VAL A 163 -11.96 -33.29 9.94
N SER A 164 -11.84 -32.22 9.16
CA SER A 164 -12.89 -31.74 8.25
C SER A 164 -12.37 -31.78 6.83
N TYR A 165 -13.22 -32.09 5.85
CA TYR A 165 -12.90 -32.06 4.43
C TYR A 165 -13.43 -30.79 3.77
N GLY A 166 -12.87 -30.43 2.61
CA GLY A 166 -13.44 -29.41 1.72
C GLY A 166 -14.72 -29.91 1.04
N GLY A 167 -15.55 -28.99 0.56
CA GLY A 167 -16.81 -29.33 -0.10
C GLY A 167 -16.61 -29.74 -1.56
N GLY A 168 -15.84 -28.96 -2.31
CA GLY A 168 -15.50 -29.28 -3.71
C GLY A 168 -14.29 -30.21 -3.82
N VAL A 169 -13.11 -29.71 -3.50
CA VAL A 169 -11.82 -30.41 -3.62
C VAL A 169 -11.17 -30.56 -2.25
N SER A 170 -10.64 -31.76 -1.96
CA SER A 170 -9.80 -32.02 -0.80
C SER A 170 -8.41 -32.48 -1.23
N ILE A 171 -7.38 -31.72 -0.84
CA ILE A 171 -5.96 -32.04 -1.03
C ILE A 171 -5.34 -32.30 0.34
N GLU A 172 -4.92 -33.54 0.62
CA GLU A 172 -4.38 -33.93 1.93
C GLU A 172 -3.06 -34.69 1.79
N PHE A 173 -1.99 -34.20 2.42
CA PHE A 173 -0.66 -34.81 2.30
C PHE A 173 -0.20 -35.00 0.83
N ALA A 174 -0.67 -34.10 -0.03
CA ALA A 174 -0.51 -34.15 -1.47
C ALA A 174 -0.34 -32.72 -2.03
N SER A 175 0.01 -32.63 -3.31
CA SER A 175 0.09 -31.39 -4.09
C SER A 175 -0.85 -31.50 -5.30
N GLY A 176 -1.06 -30.40 -6.02
CA GLY A 176 -1.90 -30.42 -7.22
C GLY A 176 -1.95 -29.08 -7.94
N THR A 177 -2.35 -29.14 -9.21
CA THR A 177 -2.62 -27.96 -10.03
C THR A 177 -4.11 -27.93 -10.37
N ILE A 178 -4.78 -26.83 -10.04
CA ILE A 178 -6.19 -26.61 -10.36
C ILE A 178 -6.25 -25.38 -11.26
N ARG A 179 -6.73 -25.53 -12.50
CA ARG A 179 -6.75 -24.40 -13.44
C ARG A 179 -7.99 -24.31 -14.30
N ASN A 180 -8.43 -23.10 -14.65
CA ASN A 180 -9.62 -22.86 -15.46
C ASN A 180 -10.91 -23.51 -14.89
N CYS A 181 -10.98 -23.72 -13.58
CA CYS A 181 -12.11 -24.39 -12.94
C CYS A 181 -13.08 -23.36 -12.33
N ALA A 182 -14.34 -23.77 -12.18
CA ALA A 182 -15.36 -22.96 -11.52
C ALA A 182 -15.89 -23.67 -10.27
N PHE A 183 -16.04 -22.94 -9.18
CA PHE A 183 -16.50 -23.46 -7.90
C PHE A 183 -17.66 -22.61 -7.37
N ALA A 184 -18.85 -23.22 -7.26
CA ALA A 184 -20.02 -22.50 -6.79
C ALA A 184 -20.88 -23.29 -5.78
N GLY A 185 -21.35 -22.60 -4.74
CA GLY A 185 -22.26 -23.17 -3.75
C GLY A 185 -21.68 -24.34 -2.93
N ASN A 186 -20.36 -24.55 -2.95
CA ASN A 186 -19.72 -25.59 -2.16
C ASN A 186 -19.60 -25.13 -0.71
N ARG A 187 -19.82 -26.06 0.23
CA ARG A 187 -19.96 -25.74 1.65
C ARG A 187 -19.09 -26.66 2.49
N ALA A 188 -18.26 -26.11 3.37
CA ALA A 188 -17.46 -26.90 4.32
C ALA A 188 -17.23 -26.12 5.63
N ARG A 189 -16.63 -26.77 6.63
CA ARG A 189 -16.17 -26.04 7.84
C ARG A 189 -15.12 -24.99 7.49
N ASP A 190 -14.17 -25.40 6.67
CA ASP A 190 -13.12 -24.56 6.09
C ASP A 190 -12.77 -25.11 4.70
N GLY A 191 -12.63 -24.22 3.72
CA GLY A 191 -12.36 -24.57 2.33
C GLY A 191 -13.62 -25.08 1.64
N GLY A 192 -14.67 -24.26 1.61
CA GLY A 192 -15.95 -24.63 0.97
C GLY A 192 -15.72 -25.16 -0.45
N ALA A 193 -14.99 -24.42 -1.28
CA ALA A 193 -14.55 -24.91 -2.58
C ALA A 193 -13.36 -25.86 -2.49
N ILE A 194 -12.23 -25.42 -1.93
CA ILE A 194 -10.98 -26.18 -1.89
C ILE A 194 -10.44 -26.16 -0.46
N ARG A 195 -10.10 -27.34 0.06
CA ARG A 195 -9.34 -27.49 1.30
C ARG A 195 -8.02 -28.20 1.00
N ALA A 196 -6.92 -27.58 1.40
CA ALA A 196 -5.58 -28.15 1.30
C ALA A 196 -4.92 -28.23 2.69
N LEU A 197 -4.50 -29.43 3.08
CA LEU A 197 -3.98 -29.73 4.41
C LEU A 197 -2.68 -30.54 4.31
N TYR A 198 -1.61 -30.07 4.96
CA TYR A 198 -0.26 -30.65 4.83
C TYR A 198 0.17 -30.80 3.37
N ALA A 199 -0.26 -29.86 2.54
CA ALA A 199 0.04 -29.85 1.12
C ALA A 199 1.35 -29.07 0.90
N PRO A 200 2.37 -29.67 0.27
CA PRO A 200 3.63 -28.98 0.01
C PRO A 200 3.51 -27.88 -1.03
N SER A 201 2.78 -28.10 -2.12
CA SER A 201 2.64 -27.09 -3.19
C SER A 201 1.30 -27.22 -3.88
N VAL A 202 0.58 -26.11 -4.02
CA VAL A 202 -0.68 -26.08 -4.78
C VAL A 202 -0.70 -24.83 -5.64
N SER A 203 -0.93 -25.02 -6.93
CA SER A 203 -1.16 -23.93 -7.88
C SER A 203 -2.65 -23.86 -8.21
N ILE A 204 -3.23 -22.66 -8.08
CA ILE A 204 -4.62 -22.37 -8.44
C ILE A 204 -4.60 -21.23 -9.46
N GLU A 205 -5.03 -21.53 -10.68
CA GLU A 205 -4.85 -20.63 -11.82
C GLU A 205 -6.16 -20.41 -12.57
N TYR A 206 -6.51 -19.15 -12.86
CA TYR A 206 -7.66 -18.79 -13.68
C TYR A 206 -8.98 -19.43 -13.20
N CYS A 207 -9.12 -19.62 -11.89
CA CYS A 207 -10.30 -20.25 -11.30
C CYS A 207 -11.31 -19.19 -10.85
N ARG A 208 -12.60 -19.53 -10.98
CA ARG A 208 -13.73 -18.69 -10.54
C ARG A 208 -14.35 -19.27 -9.29
N PHE A 209 -14.42 -18.51 -8.21
CA PHE A 209 -15.04 -18.89 -6.95
C PHE A 209 -16.22 -17.96 -6.67
N ALA A 210 -17.43 -18.54 -6.57
CA ALA A 210 -18.65 -17.75 -6.40
C ALA A 210 -19.56 -18.37 -5.33
N GLY A 211 -19.95 -17.60 -4.31
CA GLY A 211 -20.99 -18.01 -3.36
C GLY A 211 -20.69 -19.32 -2.59
N ASN A 212 -19.42 -19.72 -2.50
CA ASN A 212 -19.01 -20.82 -1.62
C ASN A 212 -19.17 -20.39 -0.15
N ILE A 213 -19.27 -21.36 0.77
CA ILE A 213 -19.70 -21.12 2.15
C ILE A 213 -18.77 -21.85 3.14
N ALA A 214 -18.27 -21.10 4.13
CA ALA A 214 -17.68 -21.67 5.33
C ALA A 214 -18.72 -21.75 6.44
N THR A 215 -18.82 -22.88 7.15
CA THR A 215 -19.81 -23.03 8.23
C THR A 215 -19.35 -22.47 9.58
N THR A 216 -18.11 -21.94 9.63
CA THR A 216 -17.57 -21.23 10.79
C THR A 216 -17.22 -19.80 10.41
N THR A 217 -17.28 -18.88 11.37
CA THR A 217 -17.01 -17.45 11.17
C THR A 217 -15.56 -17.14 10.78
N ASN A 218 -14.64 -18.10 11.00
CA ASN A 218 -13.21 -17.95 10.72
C ASN A 218 -12.74 -18.84 9.54
N GLY A 219 -13.62 -19.67 8.99
CA GLY A 219 -13.27 -20.57 7.88
C GLY A 219 -13.25 -19.82 6.54
N ALA A 220 -12.39 -20.26 5.62
CA ALA A 220 -12.45 -19.80 4.24
C ALA A 220 -13.58 -20.46 3.47
N ALA A 221 -14.33 -19.64 2.75
CA ALA A 221 -15.45 -20.04 1.93
C ALA A 221 -14.96 -20.63 0.61
N ALA A 222 -13.94 -20.05 -0.04
CA ALA A 222 -13.32 -20.61 -1.24
C ALA A 222 -12.16 -21.54 -0.88
N VAL A 223 -11.02 -21.02 -0.43
CA VAL A 223 -9.80 -21.84 -0.26
C VAL A 223 -9.26 -21.77 1.17
N SER A 224 -9.19 -22.93 1.83
CA SER A 224 -8.54 -23.08 3.13
C SER A 224 -7.25 -23.86 2.99
N TYR A 225 -6.13 -23.28 3.43
CA TYR A 225 -4.83 -23.96 3.47
C TYR A 225 -4.32 -24.10 4.90
N SER A 226 -3.73 -25.24 5.27
CA SER A 226 -3.16 -25.44 6.61
C SER A 226 -1.86 -26.25 6.58
N ASN A 227 -0.87 -25.80 7.36
CA ASN A 227 0.48 -26.38 7.45
C ASN A 227 1.23 -26.37 6.11
N ILE A 228 1.47 -25.17 5.59
CA ILE A 228 2.30 -24.94 4.40
C ILE A 228 3.73 -25.40 4.68
N THR A 229 4.24 -26.29 3.82
CA THR A 229 5.66 -26.67 3.78
C THR A 229 6.37 -26.23 2.49
N GLY A 230 5.65 -25.65 1.51
CA GLY A 230 6.18 -25.08 0.27
C GLY A 230 5.33 -23.91 -0.24
N GLU A 231 5.20 -23.69 -1.55
CA GLU A 231 4.54 -22.50 -2.09
C GLU A 231 3.04 -22.71 -2.39
N VAL A 232 2.23 -21.69 -2.06
CA VAL A 232 0.83 -21.57 -2.50
C VAL A 232 0.75 -20.40 -3.48
N ARG A 233 0.32 -20.68 -4.71
CA ARG A 233 0.22 -19.69 -5.79
C ARG A 233 -1.22 -19.58 -6.27
N PHE A 234 -1.71 -18.35 -6.33
CA PHE A 234 -2.93 -17.96 -7.00
C PHE A 234 -2.60 -17.05 -8.18
N LEU A 235 -3.08 -17.40 -9.37
CA LEU A 235 -2.89 -16.61 -10.59
C LEU A 235 -4.24 -16.38 -11.27
N GLY A 236 -4.60 -15.15 -11.59
CA GLY A 236 -5.78 -14.86 -12.43
C GLY A 236 -7.11 -15.32 -11.85
N CYS A 237 -7.21 -15.55 -10.53
CA CYS A 237 -8.40 -16.09 -9.90
C CYS A 237 -9.40 -14.99 -9.53
N SER A 238 -10.70 -15.30 -9.60
CA SER A 238 -11.76 -14.40 -9.14
C SER A 238 -12.52 -14.99 -7.95
N PHE A 239 -12.77 -14.17 -6.94
CA PHE A 239 -13.48 -14.53 -5.71
C PHE A 239 -14.62 -13.55 -5.48
N SER A 240 -15.86 -14.06 -5.54
CA SER A 240 -17.04 -13.20 -5.50
C SER A 240 -18.19 -13.72 -4.63
N ALA A 241 -18.90 -12.77 -4.02
CA ALA A 241 -20.14 -13.00 -3.28
C ALA A 241 -20.06 -14.07 -2.19
N HIS A 242 -18.90 -14.19 -1.52
CA HIS A 242 -18.74 -15.08 -0.38
C HIS A 242 -19.36 -14.48 0.89
N GLN A 243 -20.07 -15.31 1.66
CA GLN A 243 -20.72 -14.92 2.93
C GLN A 243 -19.78 -15.02 4.16
N GLN A 244 -18.57 -15.51 3.95
CA GLN A 244 -17.46 -15.58 4.93
C GLN A 244 -16.16 -15.25 4.19
N ALA A 245 -15.01 -15.35 4.87
CA ALA A 245 -13.70 -15.07 4.27
C ALA A 245 -13.51 -15.80 2.93
N ALA A 246 -13.25 -15.07 1.84
CA ALA A 246 -13.06 -15.68 0.52
C ALA A 246 -11.92 -16.72 0.53
N VAL A 247 -10.73 -16.30 0.95
CA VAL A 247 -9.55 -17.15 1.10
C VAL A 247 -9.08 -17.07 2.55
N ASN A 248 -8.44 -18.13 3.04
CA ASN A 248 -7.74 -18.20 4.34
C ASN A 248 -6.57 -19.18 4.18
N VAL A 249 -5.37 -18.62 4.15
CA VAL A 249 -4.14 -19.37 4.21
C VAL A 249 -3.74 -19.46 5.69
N ASN A 250 -3.32 -20.63 6.17
CA ASN A 250 -2.93 -20.85 7.58
C ASN A 250 -4.05 -20.81 8.66
N ALA A 251 -4.99 -21.76 8.61
CA ALA A 251 -5.94 -22.01 9.71
C ALA A 251 -5.25 -22.66 10.95
N SER A 252 -4.44 -21.90 11.69
CA SER A 252 -4.11 -22.25 13.08
C SER A 252 -5.12 -21.55 14.01
N TYR A 253 -6.06 -22.34 14.53
CA TYR A 253 -7.28 -21.92 15.24
C TYR A 253 -7.11 -21.15 16.57
N SER A 254 -5.95 -20.57 16.89
CA SER A 254 -5.70 -20.12 18.27
C SER A 254 -5.86 -18.62 18.56
N ASN A 255 -5.59 -17.69 17.65
CA ASN A 255 -5.87 -16.27 17.90
C ASN A 255 -5.56 -15.43 16.64
N PRO A 256 -6.48 -14.63 16.07
CA PRO A 256 -6.12 -13.63 15.06
C PRO A 256 -5.15 -12.56 15.60
N SER A 257 -4.99 -12.44 16.93
CA SER A 257 -4.02 -11.55 17.57
C SER A 257 -2.61 -12.14 17.71
N ILE A 258 -2.38 -13.41 17.36
CA ILE A 258 -1.06 -14.06 17.49
C ILE A 258 -0.86 -15.00 16.30
N CYS A 259 -0.57 -14.42 15.15
CA CYS A 259 -0.08 -15.19 14.00
C CYS A 259 1.40 -15.50 14.18
N ASN A 260 1.69 -16.55 14.96
CA ASN A 260 2.97 -17.26 14.84
C ASN A 260 2.97 -18.09 13.54
N CYS A 261 2.91 -17.40 12.39
CA CYS A 261 3.14 -18.03 11.10
C CYS A 261 4.64 -18.35 11.01
N ASN A 262 5.00 -19.56 10.61
CA ASN A 262 6.41 -19.94 10.48
C ASN A 262 7.02 -19.13 9.31
N PRO A 263 8.19 -18.48 9.44
CA PRO A 263 8.77 -17.59 8.42
C PRO A 263 9.08 -18.19 7.03
N GLY A 264 8.75 -19.47 6.79
CA GLY A 264 8.88 -20.13 5.49
C GLY A 264 7.57 -20.25 4.69
N GLN A 265 6.50 -19.57 5.08
CA GLN A 265 5.15 -19.74 4.51
C GLN A 265 4.74 -18.55 3.65
N ALA A 266 5.12 -18.57 2.37
CA ALA A 266 4.74 -17.56 1.39
C ALA A 266 3.47 -17.96 0.64
N ALA A 267 2.54 -17.01 0.51
CA ALA A 267 1.37 -17.13 -0.36
C ALA A 267 1.44 -16.00 -1.38
N SER A 268 1.41 -16.34 -2.66
CA SER A 268 1.46 -15.37 -3.75
C SER A 268 0.12 -15.30 -4.46
N PHE A 269 -0.34 -14.07 -4.70
CA PHE A 269 -1.52 -13.76 -5.49
C PHE A 269 -1.10 -12.82 -6.61
N GLU A 270 -1.35 -13.23 -7.85
CA GLU A 270 -1.04 -12.45 -9.03
C GLU A 270 -2.30 -12.32 -9.88
N LEU A 271 -2.65 -11.10 -10.32
CA LEU A 271 -3.81 -10.85 -11.19
C LEU A 271 -5.14 -11.38 -10.63
N CYS A 272 -5.27 -11.45 -9.30
CA CYS A 272 -6.47 -11.97 -8.65
C CYS A 272 -7.48 -10.85 -8.35
N GLU A 273 -8.76 -11.15 -8.44
CA GLU A 273 -9.86 -10.23 -8.14
C GLU A 273 -10.68 -10.75 -6.96
N PHE A 274 -10.92 -9.88 -5.98
CA PHE A 274 -11.79 -10.12 -4.83
C PHE A 274 -12.89 -9.05 -4.83
N SER A 275 -14.11 -9.44 -5.19
CA SER A 275 -15.21 -8.49 -5.35
C SER A 275 -16.47 -8.86 -4.58
N SER A 276 -17.08 -7.86 -3.93
CA SER A 276 -18.36 -7.99 -3.22
C SER A 276 -18.40 -9.13 -2.20
N ASN A 277 -17.28 -9.40 -1.53
CA ASN A 277 -17.21 -10.41 -0.47
C ASN A 277 -17.56 -9.77 0.87
N SER A 278 -18.23 -10.52 1.73
CA SER A 278 -18.48 -10.05 3.10
C SER A 278 -17.20 -10.00 3.94
N LYS A 279 -16.14 -10.68 3.50
CA LYS A 279 -14.81 -10.73 4.13
C LYS A 279 -13.77 -11.28 3.16
N VAL A 280 -12.59 -10.67 3.12
CA VAL A 280 -11.38 -11.26 2.50
C VAL A 280 -10.33 -11.41 3.60
N ALA A 281 -9.85 -12.62 3.87
CA ALA A 281 -8.93 -12.89 4.98
C ALA A 281 -7.63 -13.55 4.48
N LEU A 282 -6.70 -12.75 3.97
CA LEU A 282 -5.41 -13.28 3.51
C LEU A 282 -4.43 -13.33 4.68
N VAL A 283 -4.38 -14.47 5.37
CA VAL A 283 -3.45 -14.69 6.49
C VAL A 283 -2.25 -15.49 6.01
N ALA A 284 -1.04 -14.94 6.02
CA ALA A 284 0.17 -15.70 5.68
C ALA A 284 1.37 -15.12 6.42
N ALA A 285 2.48 -15.85 6.56
CA ALA A 285 3.70 -15.24 7.09
C ALA A 285 4.19 -14.12 6.17
N GLN A 286 4.15 -14.41 4.86
CA GLN A 286 4.66 -13.51 3.81
C GLN A 286 3.68 -13.45 2.64
N PRO A 287 2.52 -12.78 2.77
CA PRO A 287 1.62 -12.57 1.64
C PRO A 287 2.24 -11.60 0.64
N VAL A 288 2.32 -12.03 -0.62
CA VAL A 288 2.74 -11.20 -1.76
C VAL A 288 1.56 -11.04 -2.71
N LEU A 289 1.10 -9.81 -2.89
CA LEU A 289 0.00 -9.44 -3.76
C LEU A 289 0.55 -8.61 -4.91
N THR A 290 0.35 -9.05 -6.14
CA THR A 290 0.82 -8.36 -7.34
C THR A 290 -0.32 -8.18 -8.33
N ARG A 291 -0.62 -6.93 -8.73
CA ARG A 291 -1.68 -6.61 -9.69
C ARG A 291 -3.03 -7.21 -9.33
N CYS A 292 -3.36 -7.26 -8.05
CA CYS A 292 -4.63 -7.76 -7.55
C CYS A 292 -5.62 -6.61 -7.33
N ALA A 293 -6.92 -6.91 -7.44
CA ALA A 293 -7.99 -5.95 -7.21
C ALA A 293 -8.91 -6.42 -6.07
N PHE A 294 -9.17 -5.54 -5.11
CA PHE A 294 -10.07 -5.71 -3.98
C PHE A 294 -11.16 -4.63 -4.09
N VAL A 295 -12.38 -5.03 -4.42
CA VAL A 295 -13.44 -4.08 -4.79
C VAL A 295 -14.74 -4.35 -4.04
N GLY A 296 -15.20 -3.37 -3.26
CA GLY A 296 -16.51 -3.41 -2.62
C GLY A 296 -16.67 -4.53 -1.59
N ASN A 297 -15.59 -4.94 -0.92
CA ASN A 297 -15.64 -5.95 0.13
C ASN A 297 -15.99 -5.31 1.49
N SER A 298 -16.68 -6.02 2.37
CA SER A 298 -17.22 -5.45 3.63
C SER A 298 -16.42 -5.79 4.89
N SER A 299 -15.32 -6.53 4.78
CA SER A 299 -14.40 -6.79 5.89
C SER A 299 -13.06 -7.31 5.38
N ASP A 300 -12.29 -6.47 4.70
CA ASP A 300 -10.96 -6.87 4.24
C ASP A 300 -9.95 -6.93 5.39
N CYS A 301 -9.13 -7.98 5.39
CA CYS A 301 -8.07 -8.19 6.35
C CYS A 301 -6.96 -9.02 5.68
N ILE A 302 -6.00 -8.32 5.07
CA ILE A 302 -4.71 -8.89 4.69
C ILE A 302 -3.82 -8.84 5.92
N TYR A 303 -3.22 -9.97 6.27
CA TYR A 303 -2.52 -10.13 7.53
C TYR A 303 -1.24 -10.94 7.31
N GLY A 304 -0.10 -10.42 7.74
CA GLY A 304 1.15 -11.19 7.75
C GLY A 304 2.33 -10.54 8.45
N ALA A 305 3.41 -11.29 8.64
CA ALA A 305 4.65 -10.73 9.20
C ALA A 305 5.30 -9.77 8.21
N HIS A 306 5.47 -10.21 6.96
CA HIS A 306 5.98 -9.39 5.86
C HIS A 306 4.92 -9.28 4.77
N VAL A 307 4.29 -8.13 4.64
CA VAL A 307 3.25 -7.91 3.63
C VAL A 307 3.84 -7.14 2.46
N THR A 308 3.70 -7.66 1.25
CA THR A 308 4.06 -6.97 0.02
C THR A 308 2.85 -6.78 -0.87
N ILE A 309 2.58 -5.53 -1.24
CA ILE A 309 1.49 -5.10 -2.12
C ILE A 309 2.12 -4.33 -3.28
N ASP A 310 2.03 -4.86 -4.50
CA ASP A 310 2.64 -4.28 -5.69
C ASP A 310 1.62 -4.13 -6.82
N GLN A 311 1.38 -2.90 -7.25
CA GLN A 311 0.43 -2.54 -8.29
C GLN A 311 -1.00 -3.03 -8.06
N CYS A 312 -1.43 -3.07 -6.80
CA CYS A 312 -2.77 -3.53 -6.43
C CYS A 312 -3.76 -2.36 -6.33
N GLN A 313 -5.05 -2.69 -6.38
CA GLN A 313 -6.15 -1.75 -6.23
C GLN A 313 -7.05 -2.18 -5.07
N PHE A 314 -7.39 -1.23 -4.20
CA PHE A 314 -8.34 -1.38 -3.10
C PHE A 314 -9.37 -0.27 -3.20
N ILE A 315 -10.57 -0.61 -3.69
CA ILE A 315 -11.59 0.37 -4.05
C ILE A 315 -12.90 0.08 -3.33
N GLY A 316 -13.39 1.05 -2.55
CA GLY A 316 -14.71 0.97 -1.94
C GLY A 316 -14.86 -0.13 -0.89
N ASN A 317 -13.76 -0.55 -0.24
CA ASN A 317 -13.82 -1.59 0.77
C ASN A 317 -14.16 -1.01 2.15
N GLU A 318 -15.04 -1.69 2.87
CA GLU A 318 -15.33 -1.45 4.28
C GLU A 318 -14.56 -2.48 5.12
N SER A 319 -13.93 -2.05 6.21
CA SER A 319 -13.37 -2.96 7.21
C SER A 319 -13.84 -2.63 8.61
N ASN A 320 -14.22 -3.66 9.37
CA ASN A 320 -14.48 -3.50 10.80
C ASN A 320 -13.19 -3.51 11.63
N MET A 321 -12.02 -3.65 10.98
CA MET A 321 -10.67 -3.61 11.56
C MET A 321 -9.77 -2.88 10.54
N ASN A 322 -8.51 -3.30 10.39
CA ASN A 322 -7.59 -2.78 9.38
C ASN A 322 -7.77 -3.52 8.06
N ILE A 323 -7.60 -2.83 6.94
CA ILE A 323 -7.57 -3.45 5.60
C ILE A 323 -6.32 -4.31 5.44
N VAL A 324 -5.18 -3.79 5.90
CA VAL A 324 -3.90 -4.50 5.93
C VAL A 324 -3.29 -4.39 7.32
N THR A 325 -2.79 -5.50 7.83
CA THR A 325 -2.01 -5.59 9.05
C THR A 325 -0.69 -6.30 8.77
N ALA A 326 0.42 -5.60 9.00
CA ALA A 326 1.76 -6.17 8.97
C ALA A 326 2.42 -6.13 10.37
N TYR A 327 3.28 -7.11 10.68
CA TYR A 327 3.93 -7.19 12.01
C TYR A 327 5.44 -6.89 11.98
N ASP A 328 6.13 -7.17 10.88
CA ASP A 328 7.58 -6.97 10.77
C ASP A 328 7.91 -5.98 9.65
N SER A 329 7.30 -6.11 8.46
CA SER A 329 7.54 -5.17 7.37
C SER A 329 6.33 -5.00 6.47
N LEU A 330 6.12 -3.76 6.02
CA LEU A 330 5.09 -3.41 5.07
C LEU A 330 5.73 -2.76 3.84
N THR A 331 5.53 -3.38 2.68
CA THR A 331 5.95 -2.84 1.39
C THR A 331 4.74 -2.60 0.50
N ILE A 332 4.54 -1.35 0.07
CA ILE A 332 3.46 -0.96 -0.84
C ILE A 332 4.07 -0.20 -2.02
N LEU A 333 3.91 -0.72 -3.23
CA LEU A 333 4.52 -0.18 -4.43
C LEU A 333 3.46 0.05 -5.50
N GLY A 334 3.40 1.25 -6.08
CA GLY A 334 2.56 1.48 -7.26
C GLY A 334 1.07 1.19 -7.09
N SER A 335 0.54 1.23 -5.86
CA SER A 335 -0.80 0.72 -5.54
C SER A 335 -1.79 1.84 -5.20
N ASP A 336 -3.06 1.60 -5.46
CA ASP A 336 -4.14 2.58 -5.31
C ASP A 336 -5.16 2.14 -4.24
N PHE A 337 -5.50 3.07 -3.35
CA PHE A 337 -6.43 2.90 -2.24
C PHE A 337 -7.46 4.03 -2.28
N GLU A 338 -8.66 3.72 -2.76
CA GLU A 338 -9.71 4.70 -3.04
C GLU A 338 -11.04 4.35 -2.36
N ASP A 339 -11.70 5.35 -1.77
CA ASP A 339 -13.05 5.24 -1.18
C ASP A 339 -13.16 4.12 -0.12
N ASN A 340 -12.07 3.74 0.55
CA ASN A 340 -12.14 2.70 1.58
C ASN A 340 -12.53 3.30 2.93
N SER A 341 -13.20 2.53 3.76
CA SER A 341 -13.52 2.94 5.12
C SER A 341 -13.24 1.85 6.14
N GLY A 342 -12.92 2.22 7.37
CA GLY A 342 -12.73 1.24 8.42
C GLY A 342 -12.30 1.80 9.77
N GLU A 343 -11.92 0.89 10.68
CA GLU A 343 -11.35 1.29 11.98
C GLU A 343 -9.96 1.88 11.77
N ASN A 344 -9.10 1.18 11.01
CA ASN A 344 -7.83 1.69 10.46
C ASN A 344 -7.73 1.39 8.96
N GLY A 345 -6.90 2.16 8.24
CA GLY A 345 -6.55 1.84 6.87
C GLY A 345 -5.53 0.71 6.82
N PHE A 346 -4.27 1.08 6.99
CA PHE A 346 -3.11 0.22 6.87
C PHE A 346 -2.31 0.32 8.16
N GLU A 347 -2.32 -0.77 8.93
CA GLU A 347 -1.63 -0.84 10.21
C GLU A 347 -0.36 -1.69 10.06
N CYS A 348 0.76 -1.20 10.57
CA CYS A 348 1.98 -1.99 10.73
C CYS A 348 2.50 -1.84 12.16
N LYS A 349 2.14 -2.79 13.04
CA LYS A 349 2.47 -2.74 14.48
C LYS A 349 3.19 -4.01 14.91
N VAL A 350 4.27 -3.88 15.67
CA VAL A 350 4.95 -5.00 16.34
C VAL A 350 4.45 -5.12 17.77
N ASP A 351 4.23 -6.35 18.23
CA ASP A 351 4.05 -6.62 19.67
C ASP A 351 5.39 -6.60 20.46
N ASP A 352 6.56 -6.52 19.80
CA ASP A 352 7.88 -6.62 20.44
C ASP A 352 9.00 -5.89 19.63
N LEU A 353 9.25 -4.61 19.92
CA LEU A 353 10.51 -3.83 19.91
C LEU A 353 11.61 -4.00 18.81
N ASP A 354 11.43 -4.79 17.76
CA ASP A 354 12.34 -4.86 16.61
C ASP A 354 11.94 -3.84 15.53
N ASP A 355 12.92 -3.30 14.80
CA ASP A 355 12.73 -2.22 13.82
C ASP A 355 11.85 -2.66 12.63
N VAL A 356 10.56 -2.28 12.64
CA VAL A 356 9.72 -2.40 11.45
C VAL A 356 10.28 -1.54 10.34
N ILE A 357 10.27 -2.11 9.14
CA ILE A 357 10.63 -1.39 7.93
C ILE A 357 9.37 -1.17 7.11
N VAL A 358 9.03 0.10 6.92
CA VAL A 358 7.98 0.56 6.01
C VAL A 358 8.62 1.05 4.72
N ASP A 359 8.20 0.52 3.57
CA ASP A 359 8.64 0.96 2.25
C ASP A 359 7.43 1.18 1.36
N ILE A 360 6.94 2.42 1.31
CA ILE A 360 5.75 2.82 0.56
C ILE A 360 6.18 3.76 -0.55
N ARG A 361 5.99 3.34 -1.80
CA ARG A 361 6.43 4.13 -2.96
C ARG A 361 5.38 4.21 -4.05
N ARG A 362 5.32 5.35 -4.74
CA ARG A 362 4.53 5.53 -5.97
C ARG A 362 3.05 5.13 -5.80
N SER A 363 2.50 5.31 -4.61
CA SER A 363 1.17 4.81 -4.24
C SER A 363 0.22 5.94 -3.91
N SER A 364 -1.08 5.71 -4.10
CA SER A 364 -2.11 6.74 -3.90
C SER A 364 -3.17 6.30 -2.89
N PHE A 365 -3.52 7.22 -1.99
CA PHE A 365 -4.52 7.07 -0.95
C PHE A 365 -5.52 8.22 -1.08
N ARG A 366 -6.73 7.92 -1.57
CA ARG A 366 -7.72 8.94 -1.93
C ARG A 366 -9.06 8.65 -1.26
N GLN A 367 -9.67 9.66 -0.66
CA GLN A 367 -11.05 9.57 -0.16
C GLN A 367 -11.28 8.43 0.83
N ASN A 368 -10.24 8.02 1.57
CA ASN A 368 -10.37 6.98 2.57
C ASN A 368 -10.88 7.59 3.88
N VAL A 369 -11.81 6.91 4.55
CA VAL A 369 -12.43 7.36 5.81
C VAL A 369 -12.13 6.36 6.92
N MET A 370 -11.16 6.68 7.77
CA MET A 370 -10.66 5.80 8.84
C MET A 370 -10.98 6.37 10.21
N ARG A 371 -11.30 5.52 11.20
CA ARG A 371 -11.51 5.97 12.58
C ARG A 371 -10.24 6.19 13.40
N GLN A 372 -9.06 5.88 12.86
CA GLN A 372 -7.80 6.33 13.43
C GLN A 372 -6.95 6.99 12.35
N SER A 373 -6.18 6.23 11.57
CA SER A 373 -5.29 6.77 10.54
C SER A 373 -5.38 5.97 9.23
N VAL A 374 -5.02 6.62 8.12
CA VAL A 374 -4.87 5.92 6.84
C VAL A 374 -3.64 5.02 6.91
N LEU A 375 -2.51 5.54 7.37
CA LEU A 375 -1.32 4.77 7.70
C LEU A 375 -1.03 4.91 9.20
N ASP A 376 -0.91 3.79 9.91
CA ASP A 376 -0.51 3.73 11.31
C ASP A 376 0.61 2.70 11.48
N PHE A 377 1.80 3.15 11.91
CA PHE A 377 2.90 2.21 12.12
C PHE A 377 3.89 2.61 13.22
N GLU A 378 4.58 1.61 13.76
CA GLU A 378 5.75 1.81 14.63
C GLU A 378 7.00 1.35 13.88
N GLY A 379 8.11 2.09 13.92
CA GLY A 379 9.35 1.77 13.17
C GLY A 379 9.80 2.87 12.21
N GLY A 380 10.71 2.59 11.28
CA GLY A 380 11.23 3.58 10.34
C GLY A 380 11.08 3.15 8.88
N GLY A 381 11.70 3.90 7.97
CA GLY A 381 11.70 3.55 6.55
C GLY A 381 11.49 4.73 5.62
N VAL A 382 10.72 4.49 4.54
CA VAL A 382 10.54 5.44 3.43
C VAL A 382 9.09 5.49 2.98
N ILE A 383 8.57 6.71 2.81
CA ILE A 383 7.36 7.03 2.07
C ILE A 383 7.77 7.98 0.94
N GLU A 384 7.66 7.54 -0.31
CA GLU A 384 8.25 8.27 -1.43
C GLU A 384 7.33 8.30 -2.65
N ASP A 385 7.23 9.44 -3.34
CA ASP A 385 6.42 9.59 -4.55
C ASP A 385 4.93 9.20 -4.31
N CYS A 386 4.40 9.49 -3.12
CA CYS A 386 3.05 9.08 -2.70
C CYS A 386 2.06 10.25 -2.66
N VAL A 387 0.78 9.94 -2.83
CA VAL A 387 -0.30 10.93 -2.88
C VAL A 387 -1.39 10.57 -1.87
N PHE A 388 -1.71 11.50 -0.97
CA PHE A 388 -2.76 11.43 0.03
C PHE A 388 -3.75 12.57 -0.20
N VAL A 389 -4.95 12.25 -0.71
CA VAL A 389 -5.93 13.28 -1.10
C VAL A 389 -7.29 13.02 -0.48
N ALA A 390 -7.87 14.04 0.15
CA ALA A 390 -9.23 14.00 0.67
C ALA A 390 -9.51 12.82 1.61
N ASN A 391 -8.50 12.38 2.37
CA ASN A 391 -8.70 11.34 3.38
C ASN A 391 -9.23 11.95 4.68
N GLU A 392 -10.08 11.21 5.37
CA GLU A 392 -10.63 11.55 6.68
C GLU A 392 -10.14 10.52 7.70
N SER A 393 -9.63 11.00 8.82
CA SER A 393 -9.00 10.21 9.89
C SER A 393 -9.22 10.89 11.23
N ASP A 394 -9.21 10.16 12.35
CA ASP A 394 -9.36 10.76 13.69
C ASP A 394 -8.00 11.07 14.35
N ASP A 395 -6.93 10.32 14.02
CA ASP A 395 -5.58 10.41 14.61
C ASP A 395 -4.52 10.91 13.60
N GLY A 396 -4.97 11.39 12.43
CA GLY A 396 -4.15 11.94 11.35
C GLY A 396 -3.92 10.97 10.19
N THR A 397 -3.65 11.50 9.00
CA THR A 397 -3.57 10.67 7.77
C THR A 397 -2.42 9.68 7.84
N VAL A 398 -1.24 10.14 8.23
CA VAL A 398 -0.08 9.29 8.53
C VAL A 398 0.30 9.47 9.98
N HIS A 399 0.10 8.44 10.79
CA HIS A 399 0.57 8.38 12.17
C HIS A 399 1.75 7.41 12.25
N ALA A 400 2.91 7.87 12.74
CA ALA A 400 4.02 6.96 12.97
C ALA A 400 4.75 7.19 14.30
N ARG A 401 5.11 6.06 14.94
CA ARG A 401 5.98 6.04 16.13
C ARG A 401 7.33 5.51 15.73
N ILE A 402 8.23 6.43 15.40
CA ILE A 402 9.49 6.07 14.78
C ILE A 402 10.53 5.62 15.82
N THR A 403 11.20 4.50 15.52
CA THR A 403 12.35 3.94 16.29
C THR A 403 13.66 4.00 15.52
N THR A 404 13.57 4.07 14.19
CA THR A 404 14.63 4.40 13.23
C THR A 404 14.17 5.57 12.34
N PRO A 405 15.07 6.27 11.64
CA PRO A 405 14.68 7.41 10.82
C PRO A 405 13.60 7.08 9.78
N LEU A 406 12.69 8.01 9.56
CA LEU A 406 11.65 7.93 8.53
C LEU A 406 11.80 9.06 7.54
N THR A 407 11.91 8.72 6.26
CA THR A 407 11.97 9.69 5.16
C THR A 407 10.63 9.78 4.45
N VAL A 408 10.09 10.99 4.33
CA VAL A 408 8.94 11.34 3.50
C VAL A 408 9.42 12.26 2.39
N ASP A 409 9.41 11.79 1.15
CA ASP A 409 10.04 12.48 0.01
C ASP A 409 9.13 12.49 -1.22
N ARG A 410 8.99 13.63 -1.90
CA ARG A 410 8.13 13.77 -3.09
C ARG A 410 6.69 13.32 -2.87
N CYS A 411 6.15 13.61 -1.68
CA CYS A 411 4.78 13.26 -1.32
C CYS A 411 3.84 14.47 -1.42
N ALA A 412 2.56 14.21 -1.72
CA ALA A 412 1.52 15.23 -1.73
C ALA A 412 0.39 14.88 -0.75
N PHE A 413 0.16 15.73 0.24
CA PHE A 413 -0.93 15.66 1.21
C PHE A 413 -1.89 16.82 0.93
N LYS A 414 -3.06 16.51 0.38
CA LYS A 414 -4.02 17.53 -0.04
C LYS A 414 -5.42 17.28 0.50
N ASP A 415 -6.03 18.32 1.05
CA ASP A 415 -7.42 18.34 1.51
C ASP A 415 -7.77 17.20 2.48
N ASN A 416 -6.79 16.70 3.24
CA ASN A 416 -7.03 15.64 4.22
C ASN A 416 -7.49 16.23 5.55
N ASP A 417 -8.43 15.56 6.21
CA ASP A 417 -8.89 15.89 7.54
C ASP A 417 -8.37 14.88 8.57
N GLY A 418 -7.59 15.38 9.51
CA GLY A 418 -6.99 14.59 10.57
C GLY A 418 -7.88 14.40 11.79
N GLY A 419 -9.07 15.01 11.82
CA GLY A 419 -10.00 14.88 12.93
C GLY A 419 -9.39 15.46 14.20
N TYR A 420 -8.96 14.62 15.15
CA TYR A 420 -8.19 15.06 16.33
C TYR A 420 -6.68 15.17 16.05
N GLY A 421 -6.14 14.37 15.12
CA GLY A 421 -4.78 14.43 14.57
C GLY A 421 -4.60 15.53 13.52
N PRO A 422 -3.36 15.77 13.05
CA PRO A 422 -3.07 16.60 11.88
C PRO A 422 -3.53 15.93 10.58
N GLY A 423 -4.02 16.71 9.60
CA GLY A 423 -4.47 16.15 8.32
C GLY A 423 -3.35 15.57 7.46
N GLY A 424 -2.09 15.93 7.70
CA GLY A 424 -0.93 15.31 7.03
C GLY A 424 -0.29 14.21 7.85
N ILE A 425 0.70 14.58 8.68
CA ILE A 425 1.59 13.66 9.39
C ILE A 425 1.58 13.95 10.89
N ASP A 426 1.41 12.90 11.69
CA ASP A 426 1.53 12.86 13.14
C ASP A 426 2.63 11.90 13.57
N GLY A 427 3.36 12.25 14.64
CA GLY A 427 4.39 11.35 15.13
C GLY A 427 5.05 11.71 16.45
N ASN A 428 5.80 10.75 16.99
CA ASN A 428 6.62 10.98 18.18
C ASN A 428 7.92 11.74 17.84
N ALA A 429 8.57 12.27 18.87
CA ALA A 429 9.91 12.89 18.80
C ALA A 429 11.03 11.85 18.59
N GLY A 430 10.82 10.79 17.80
CA GLY A 430 11.75 9.67 17.68
C GLY A 430 13.10 10.04 17.04
N PRO A 431 13.85 9.09 16.46
CA PRO A 431 15.27 9.30 16.19
C PRO A 431 15.58 10.37 15.14
N LEU A 432 14.74 10.55 14.12
CA LEU A 432 14.78 11.65 13.15
C LEU A 432 13.65 11.50 12.10
N TRP A 433 12.90 12.56 11.87
CA TRP A 433 12.04 12.71 10.69
C TRP A 433 12.77 13.46 9.58
N ILE A 434 12.69 12.99 8.34
CA ILE A 434 13.23 13.69 7.16
C ILE A 434 12.06 13.93 6.20
N LEU A 435 11.58 15.17 6.15
CA LEU A 435 10.49 15.57 5.24
C LEU A 435 11.08 16.44 4.15
N ARG A 436 11.00 16.00 2.89
CA ARG A 436 11.54 16.81 1.81
C ARG A 436 10.76 16.75 0.51
N ASN A 437 10.89 17.79 -0.31
CA ASN A 437 10.29 17.89 -1.64
C ASN A 437 8.79 17.55 -1.65
N SER A 438 8.06 17.91 -0.57
CA SER A 438 6.69 17.44 -0.35
C SER A 438 5.72 18.60 -0.18
N SER A 439 4.45 18.39 -0.51
CA SER A 439 3.40 19.41 -0.43
C SER A 439 2.32 19.02 0.58
N PHE A 440 1.88 19.99 1.35
CA PHE A 440 0.82 19.90 2.36
C PHE A 440 -0.16 21.06 2.12
N VAL A 441 -1.25 20.78 1.42
CA VAL A 441 -2.16 21.80 0.91
C VAL A 441 -3.59 21.57 1.41
N GLY A 442 -4.20 22.56 2.07
CA GLY A 442 -5.61 22.48 2.44
C GLY A 442 -5.95 21.44 3.52
N ASN A 443 -4.96 20.91 4.26
CA ASN A 443 -5.21 19.89 5.28
C ASN A 443 -5.78 20.52 6.56
N SER A 444 -6.63 19.79 7.28
CA SER A 444 -7.32 20.28 8.47
C SER A 444 -7.16 19.38 9.70
N SER A 445 -7.33 20.00 10.86
CA SER A 445 -7.46 19.35 12.16
C SER A 445 -8.38 20.16 13.08
N SER A 446 -9.17 19.47 13.91
CA SER A 446 -10.04 20.08 14.92
C SER A 446 -9.32 20.43 16.23
N THR A 447 -8.24 19.72 16.59
CA THR A 447 -7.54 19.90 17.88
C THR A 447 -6.03 20.05 17.81
N ARG A 448 -5.39 19.77 16.67
CA ARG A 448 -3.93 19.73 16.50
C ARG A 448 -3.46 20.68 15.38
N PRO A 449 -2.15 20.75 15.08
CA PRO A 449 -1.65 21.36 13.83
C PRO A 449 -2.44 20.92 12.59
N GLY A 450 -2.53 21.78 11.58
CA GLY A 450 -3.35 21.48 10.40
C GLY A 450 -2.74 20.40 9.50
N ALA A 451 -1.42 20.46 9.26
CA ALA A 451 -0.75 19.51 8.38
C ALA A 451 0.27 18.62 9.07
N ILE A 452 1.14 19.16 9.93
CA ILE A 452 2.30 18.42 10.43
C ILE A 452 2.44 18.61 11.93
N ASP A 453 2.53 17.51 12.68
CA ASP A 453 2.82 17.49 14.12
C ASP A 453 3.88 16.41 14.41
N VAL A 454 5.15 16.78 14.28
CA VAL A 454 6.31 15.89 14.55
C VAL A 454 7.45 16.67 15.16
N ASP A 455 8.14 16.08 16.14
CA ASP A 455 9.35 16.66 16.75
C ASP A 455 10.62 15.95 16.25
N HIS A 456 11.77 16.62 16.34
CA HIS A 456 13.06 16.13 15.82
C HIS A 456 12.99 15.84 14.31
N VAL A 457 12.76 16.90 13.54
CA VAL A 457 12.54 16.84 12.09
C VAL A 457 13.50 17.76 11.35
N VAL A 458 14.02 17.28 10.22
CA VAL A 458 14.65 18.11 9.20
C VAL A 458 13.67 18.19 8.03
N MET A 459 13.22 19.39 7.73
CA MET A 459 12.25 19.68 6.69
C MET A 459 12.87 20.57 5.62
N SER A 460 12.85 20.14 4.36
CA SER A 460 13.41 20.92 3.25
C SER A 460 12.54 20.91 2.00
N ASN A 461 12.47 22.02 1.28
CA ASN A 461 11.86 22.06 -0.06
C ASN A 461 10.36 21.72 -0.01
N CYS A 462 9.66 22.10 1.06
CA CYS A 462 8.26 21.76 1.27
C CYS A 462 7.34 22.95 1.05
N LEU A 463 6.18 22.68 0.45
CA LEU A 463 5.08 23.64 0.31
C LEU A 463 4.01 23.35 1.37
N ILE A 464 3.78 24.24 2.31
CA ILE A 464 2.81 24.09 3.41
C ILE A 464 1.80 25.22 3.34
N VAL A 465 0.67 24.96 2.72
CA VAL A 465 -0.23 26.02 2.27
C VAL A 465 -1.68 25.76 2.68
N GLY A 466 -2.34 26.81 3.18
CA GLY A 466 -3.79 26.78 3.37
C GLY A 466 -4.27 25.72 4.35
N ASN A 467 -3.41 25.28 5.29
CA ASN A 467 -3.78 24.28 6.28
C ASN A 467 -4.47 24.92 7.48
N ARG A 468 -5.43 24.21 8.09
CA ARG A 468 -6.28 24.68 9.19
C ARG A 468 -6.04 23.84 10.43
N GLY A 469 -5.34 24.39 11.42
CA GLY A 469 -5.08 23.73 12.71
C GLY A 469 -6.09 24.09 13.80
N GLY A 470 -6.44 23.14 14.66
CA GLY A 470 -7.21 23.37 15.88
C GLY A 470 -6.37 23.91 17.06
N ALA A 471 -5.04 23.79 16.96
CA ALA A 471 -4.07 24.28 17.93
C ALA A 471 -2.96 25.12 17.27
N ASN A 472 -1.86 25.37 17.98
CA ASN A 472 -0.66 26.03 17.41
C ASN A 472 -0.10 25.22 16.24
N GLY A 473 0.59 25.88 15.30
CA GLY A 473 1.15 25.24 14.12
C GLY A 473 0.11 24.97 13.05
N GLY A 474 -0.65 25.98 12.63
CA GLY A 474 -1.68 25.81 11.58
C GLY A 474 -1.15 25.10 10.33
N GLY A 475 0.08 25.37 9.92
CA GLY A 475 0.85 24.54 8.99
C GLY A 475 1.57 23.39 9.70
N ALA A 476 2.63 23.71 10.45
CA ALA A 476 3.47 22.72 11.11
C ALA A 476 3.78 23.05 12.58
N ALA A 477 3.78 22.05 13.46
CA ALA A 477 4.37 22.14 14.78
C ALA A 477 5.50 21.13 14.93
N CYS A 478 6.71 21.65 15.08
CA CYS A 478 7.96 20.91 15.13
C CYS A 478 8.91 21.56 16.13
N SER A 479 8.67 21.42 17.44
CA SER A 479 9.38 22.18 18.47
C SER A 479 10.91 21.97 18.47
N ASP A 480 11.36 20.79 18.05
CA ASP A 480 12.78 20.48 17.75
C ASP A 480 13.02 20.29 16.24
N GLY A 481 12.43 21.16 15.42
CA GLY A 481 12.47 21.08 13.95
C GLY A 481 13.44 22.07 13.30
N GLU A 482 14.09 21.65 12.23
CA GLU A 482 14.84 22.50 11.30
C GLU A 482 14.05 22.61 10.00
N ILE A 483 13.61 23.82 9.66
CA ILE A 483 12.87 24.11 8.42
C ILE A 483 13.79 24.90 7.48
N ASN A 484 13.95 24.42 6.25
CA ASN A 484 14.82 25.03 5.25
C ASN A 484 14.15 25.07 3.87
N HIS A 485 14.31 26.16 3.11
CA HIS A 485 13.77 26.24 1.73
C HIS A 485 12.30 25.84 1.63
N CYS A 486 11.45 26.31 2.55
CA CYS A 486 10.03 25.98 2.57
C CYS A 486 9.18 27.22 2.27
N THR A 487 8.02 27.01 1.65
CA THR A 487 7.00 28.04 1.47
C THR A 487 5.80 27.72 2.35
N ILE A 488 5.57 28.52 3.39
CA ILE A 488 4.54 28.32 4.41
C ILE A 488 3.54 29.48 4.34
N VAL A 489 2.42 29.31 3.65
CA VAL A 489 1.54 30.43 3.28
C VAL A 489 0.07 30.16 3.54
N GLY A 490 -0.67 31.16 4.04
CA GLY A 490 -2.13 31.08 4.13
C GLY A 490 -2.66 30.08 5.16
N ASN A 491 -1.82 29.55 6.05
CA ASN A 491 -2.27 28.60 7.08
C ASN A 491 -3.01 29.34 8.20
N THR A 492 -3.94 28.66 8.88
CA THR A 492 -4.76 29.27 9.94
C THR A 492 -4.80 28.45 11.22
N ALA A 493 -4.72 29.11 12.37
CA ALA A 493 -4.77 28.48 13.69
C ALA A 493 -5.28 29.46 14.78
N PRO A 494 -5.61 29.02 15.99
CA PRO A 494 -6.01 29.93 17.06
C PRO A 494 -4.89 30.88 17.56
N TYR A 495 -3.61 30.46 17.57
CA TYR A 495 -2.52 31.28 18.13
C TYR A 495 -1.25 31.36 17.27
N ILE A 496 -0.69 30.24 16.79
CA ILE A 496 0.48 30.21 15.87
C ILE A 496 0.03 29.54 14.57
N SER A 497 0.04 30.27 13.46
CA SER A 497 -0.63 29.87 12.22
C SER A 497 0.28 29.21 11.20
N GLY A 498 1.52 29.66 11.02
CA GLY A 498 2.45 29.08 10.05
C GLY A 498 3.20 27.89 10.62
N ALA A 499 4.29 28.14 11.36
CA ALA A 499 5.18 27.08 11.85
C ALA A 499 5.69 27.29 13.28
N TRP A 500 5.89 26.20 14.02
CA TRP A 500 6.72 26.17 15.23
C TRP A 500 7.95 25.32 14.94
N ALA A 501 9.16 25.88 15.03
CA ALA A 501 10.43 25.22 14.77
C ALA A 501 11.52 25.54 15.82
N SER A 502 12.63 24.82 15.82
CA SER A 502 13.89 25.25 16.47
C SER A 502 14.61 26.28 15.59
N SER A 503 14.69 26.03 14.28
CA SER A 503 15.26 26.98 13.31
C SER A 503 14.48 27.01 12.00
N ILE A 504 14.45 28.18 11.37
CA ILE A 504 13.85 28.39 10.04
C ILE A 504 14.84 29.19 9.19
N ARG A 505 15.24 28.66 8.03
CA ARG A 505 16.10 29.39 7.09
C ARG A 505 15.66 29.26 5.63
N HIS A 506 16.08 30.20 4.78
CA HIS A 506 15.82 30.21 3.33
C HIS A 506 14.35 30.04 2.95
N SER A 507 13.42 30.50 3.79
CA SER A 507 12.01 30.13 3.69
C SER A 507 11.10 31.35 3.57
N ILE A 508 9.95 31.19 2.93
CA ILE A 508 8.90 32.21 2.87
C ILE A 508 7.79 31.82 3.84
N ILE A 509 7.43 32.72 4.75
CA ILE A 509 6.36 32.54 5.73
C ILE A 509 5.42 33.76 5.64
N PHE A 510 4.34 33.61 4.90
CA PHE A 510 3.51 34.76 4.50
C PHE A 510 2.00 34.51 4.67
N ASP A 511 1.24 35.55 5.00
CA ASP A 511 -0.23 35.54 5.13
C ASP A 511 -0.80 34.39 6.00
N ASN A 512 -0.06 33.94 7.02
CA ASN A 512 -0.57 32.94 7.95
C ASN A 512 -1.40 33.61 9.05
N ARG A 513 -2.67 33.24 9.23
CA ARG A 513 -3.64 34.01 10.04
C ARG A 513 -4.05 33.34 11.34
N THR A 514 -4.12 34.13 12.41
CA THR A 514 -4.62 33.66 13.71
C THR A 514 -6.14 33.94 13.83
N ARG A 515 -6.92 33.01 14.40
CA ARG A 515 -8.39 33.11 14.45
C ARG A 515 -8.96 33.77 15.71
N ARG A 516 -8.22 33.84 16.82
CA ARG A 516 -8.75 34.29 18.12
C ARG A 516 -8.31 35.69 18.58
N GLN A 517 -7.48 36.40 17.82
CA GLN A 517 -6.98 37.72 18.23
C GLN A 517 -6.92 38.70 17.03
N PRO A 518 -7.99 39.50 16.79
CA PRO A 518 -8.00 40.47 15.70
C PRO A 518 -7.04 41.66 15.90
N ASP A 519 -6.52 41.88 17.13
CA ASP A 519 -5.91 43.17 17.50
C ASP A 519 -4.45 43.11 18.02
N HIS A 520 -3.81 41.95 18.16
CA HIS A 520 -2.44 41.85 18.70
C HIS A 520 -1.58 40.76 18.02
N SER A 521 -0.53 41.19 17.30
CA SER A 521 0.67 40.45 16.86
C SER A 521 0.46 39.02 16.29
N PHE A 522 0.35 38.94 14.96
CA PHE A 522 0.30 37.74 14.13
C PHE A 522 1.53 36.84 14.31
N PHE A 523 1.50 35.80 15.18
CA PHE A 523 2.61 34.85 15.24
C PHE A 523 2.56 33.89 14.05
N GLN A 524 3.16 34.34 12.95
CA GLN A 524 3.29 33.55 11.74
C GLN A 524 4.24 32.37 11.94
N ALA A 525 5.29 32.55 12.74
CA ALA A 525 6.15 31.47 13.18
C ALA A 525 6.69 31.68 14.58
N PHE A 526 7.03 30.57 15.26
CA PHE A 526 7.81 30.55 16.49
C PHE A 526 9.08 29.73 16.24
N ALA A 527 10.25 30.37 16.32
CA ALA A 527 11.53 29.69 16.16
C ALA A 527 12.63 30.32 17.03
N GLY A 528 13.59 29.48 17.44
CA GLY A 528 14.75 29.91 18.22
C GLY A 528 15.79 30.65 17.39
N ASP A 529 15.98 30.23 16.13
CA ASP A 529 16.88 30.85 15.16
C ASP A 529 16.20 31.03 13.80
N VAL A 530 16.38 32.20 13.19
CA VAL A 530 15.68 32.58 11.96
C VAL A 530 16.59 33.44 11.09
N ASP A 531 16.87 32.99 9.87
CA ASP A 531 17.78 33.66 8.94
C ASP A 531 17.35 33.49 7.48
N TYR A 532 17.60 34.48 6.63
CA TYR A 532 17.33 34.44 5.18
C TYR A 532 15.89 34.02 4.87
N CYS A 533 14.92 34.74 5.45
CA CYS A 533 13.51 34.39 5.33
C CYS A 533 12.67 35.64 5.07
N ASP A 534 11.56 35.48 4.36
CA ASP A 534 10.55 36.54 4.17
C ASP A 534 9.33 36.27 5.07
N PHE A 535 9.00 37.23 5.93
CA PHE A 535 7.90 37.16 6.89
C PHE A 535 6.93 38.31 6.68
N GLY A 536 5.72 38.03 6.15
CA GLY A 536 4.69 39.07 5.98
C GLY A 536 3.99 39.50 7.28
N GLY A 537 4.73 39.98 8.30
CA GLY A 537 4.21 40.34 9.63
C GLY A 537 5.17 40.12 10.83
N PHE A 538 4.62 40.05 12.06
CA PHE A 538 5.39 40.07 13.31
C PHE A 538 5.89 38.68 13.80
N LEU A 539 7.20 38.50 13.98
CA LEU A 539 7.79 37.35 14.71
C LEU A 539 7.62 37.47 16.25
N SER A 540 7.34 36.38 16.97
CA SER A 540 7.39 36.36 18.45
C SER A 540 8.80 36.29 19.01
N TRP A 541 9.00 36.94 20.17
CA TRP A 541 10.11 36.79 21.12
C TRP A 541 11.53 36.78 20.50
N ASN A 542 12.10 37.99 20.44
CA ASN A 542 13.52 38.37 20.26
C ASN A 542 14.04 38.75 18.85
N SER A 543 13.25 38.73 17.78
CA SER A 543 13.80 38.97 16.42
C SER A 543 13.48 40.32 15.76
N PHE A 544 13.15 41.36 16.53
CA PHE A 544 13.17 42.75 16.03
C PHE A 544 14.45 43.51 16.40
N VAL A 545 15.54 42.78 16.67
CA VAL A 545 16.87 43.37 16.79
C VAL A 545 17.65 43.12 15.50
N MET A 546 17.37 43.92 14.47
CA MET A 546 18.28 44.22 13.36
C MET A 546 18.94 43.00 12.69
N ASN A 547 18.19 41.91 12.42
CA ASN A 547 18.71 40.85 11.54
C ASN A 547 18.44 41.24 10.08
N PRO A 548 19.46 41.65 9.30
CA PRO A 548 19.26 42.11 7.92
C PRO A 548 18.91 40.99 6.94
N THR A 549 18.97 39.73 7.35
CA THR A 549 18.61 38.57 6.52
C THR A 549 17.10 38.32 6.49
N LEU A 550 16.31 39.08 7.25
CA LEU A 550 14.86 38.90 7.35
C LEU A 550 14.12 39.98 6.56
N PHE A 551 13.22 39.54 5.68
CA PHE A 551 12.36 40.41 4.88
C PHE A 551 10.94 40.46 5.48
N ASP A 552 10.25 41.55 5.22
CA ASP A 552 8.83 41.76 5.54
C ASP A 552 8.21 42.52 4.35
N VAL A 553 8.09 41.79 3.24
CA VAL A 553 7.65 42.30 1.95
C VAL A 553 6.70 41.31 1.28
N ASP A 554 6.04 41.73 0.20
CA ASP A 554 5.24 40.82 -0.61
C ASP A 554 6.18 39.89 -1.42
N PRO A 555 6.05 38.55 -1.33
CA PRO A 555 6.85 37.62 -2.11
C PRO A 555 6.58 37.67 -3.60
N HIS A 556 5.50 38.30 -4.05
CA HIS A 556 5.07 38.36 -5.45
C HIS A 556 4.88 36.95 -6.07
N PHE A 557 4.01 36.14 -5.48
CA PHE A 557 3.59 34.88 -6.08
C PHE A 557 2.79 35.10 -7.37
N VAL A 558 2.84 34.13 -8.29
CA VAL A 558 2.01 34.13 -9.51
C VAL A 558 0.52 34.19 -9.18
N ASP A 559 0.08 33.37 -8.21
CA ASP A 559 -1.28 33.39 -7.69
C ASP A 559 -1.29 32.94 -6.22
N PRO A 560 -1.41 33.86 -5.24
CA PRO A 560 -1.53 33.45 -3.85
C PRO A 560 -2.93 32.84 -3.63
N GLY A 561 -2.99 31.55 -3.29
CA GLY A 561 -4.25 30.86 -2.96
C GLY A 561 -5.08 31.58 -1.89
N SER A 562 -6.38 31.29 -1.81
CA SER A 562 -7.33 32.08 -1.01
C SER A 562 -8.33 31.22 -0.24
N TRP A 563 -8.80 31.75 0.90
CA TRP A 563 -9.90 31.19 1.68
C TRP A 563 -11.23 31.81 1.25
N ASP A 564 -12.21 30.98 0.96
CA ASP A 564 -13.63 31.35 0.80
C ASP A 564 -14.34 31.11 2.13
N ASP A 565 -14.95 32.13 2.71
CA ASP A 565 -15.67 32.06 3.99
C ASP A 565 -17.09 31.52 3.85
N MET A 566 -17.50 31.10 2.66
CA MET A 566 -18.83 30.56 2.36
C MET A 566 -20.00 31.48 2.79
N GLY A 567 -19.73 32.78 2.97
CA GLY A 567 -20.69 33.76 3.46
C GLY A 567 -20.85 33.79 4.98
N THR A 568 -19.99 33.12 5.72
CA THR A 568 -19.99 32.96 7.18
C THR A 568 -18.64 33.35 7.82
N PRO A 569 -18.25 34.65 7.79
CA PRO A 569 -16.93 35.09 8.28
C PRO A 569 -16.60 34.74 9.74
N ASP A 570 -17.62 34.53 10.58
CA ASP A 570 -17.47 34.18 11.99
C ASP A 570 -17.41 32.65 12.22
N ASP A 571 -17.83 31.84 11.24
CA ASP A 571 -17.84 30.38 11.29
C ASP A 571 -16.72 29.80 10.45
N VAL A 572 -15.52 29.83 11.00
CA VAL A 572 -14.33 29.23 10.41
C VAL A 572 -14.37 27.69 10.35
N SER A 573 -15.53 27.03 10.45
CA SER A 573 -15.62 25.57 10.26
C SER A 573 -15.98 25.20 8.84
N ASP A 574 -16.59 26.11 8.07
CA ASP A 574 -16.97 25.88 6.68
C ASP A 574 -16.11 26.63 5.65
N ASP A 575 -15.14 27.45 6.07
CA ASP A 575 -14.23 28.07 5.09
C ASP A 575 -13.48 27.01 4.26
N VAL A 576 -13.38 27.25 2.96
CA VAL A 576 -12.71 26.37 2.00
C VAL A 576 -11.48 27.06 1.44
N PHE A 577 -10.35 26.35 1.40
CA PHE A 577 -9.13 26.86 0.80
C PHE A 577 -9.03 26.48 -0.68
N THR A 578 -8.77 27.47 -1.54
CA THR A 578 -8.44 27.28 -2.96
C THR A 578 -6.93 27.49 -3.15
N PRO A 579 -6.16 26.44 -3.49
CA PRO A 579 -4.72 26.57 -3.74
C PRO A 579 -4.42 27.43 -4.96
N GLY A 580 -3.34 28.19 -4.90
CA GLY A 580 -2.81 28.97 -6.02
C GLY A 580 -1.46 28.45 -6.53
N ASP A 581 -0.75 29.31 -7.26
CA ASP A 581 0.58 29.09 -7.82
C ASP A 581 1.63 29.91 -7.04
N TYR A 582 2.46 29.19 -6.28
CA TYR A 582 3.45 29.76 -5.36
C TYR A 582 4.84 29.96 -5.98
N HIS A 583 4.96 29.83 -7.30
CA HIS A 583 6.16 30.30 -7.99
C HIS A 583 6.29 31.81 -7.87
N LEU A 584 7.54 32.29 -7.81
CA LEU A 584 7.86 33.71 -7.71
C LEU A 584 7.72 34.38 -9.09
N LEU A 585 7.16 35.59 -9.12
CA LEU A 585 7.21 36.48 -10.28
C LEU A 585 8.62 37.12 -10.38
N PRO A 586 9.04 37.58 -11.59
CA PRO A 586 10.37 38.18 -11.78
C PRO A 586 10.66 39.38 -10.85
N SER A 587 9.62 40.10 -10.42
CA SER A 587 9.74 41.24 -9.51
C SER A 587 9.88 40.83 -8.04
N SER A 588 9.92 39.53 -7.73
CA SER A 588 9.96 39.05 -6.37
C SER A 588 11.24 39.48 -5.65
N PRO A 589 11.13 40.02 -4.43
CA PRO A 589 12.30 40.31 -3.62
C PRO A 589 12.94 39.04 -3.06
N CYS A 590 12.31 37.87 -3.14
CA CYS A 590 12.81 36.61 -2.60
C CYS A 590 13.83 35.90 -3.51
N ILE A 591 13.95 36.35 -4.77
CA ILE A 591 14.89 35.80 -5.75
C ILE A 591 16.33 36.16 -5.34
N ASP A 592 17.24 35.19 -5.47
CA ASP A 592 18.67 35.24 -5.16
C ASP A 592 19.00 35.79 -3.76
N SER A 593 18.08 35.63 -2.80
CA SER A 593 18.17 36.32 -1.50
C SER A 593 18.54 35.41 -0.32
N GLY A 594 18.90 34.16 -0.60
CA GLY A 594 19.43 33.20 0.39
C GLY A 594 20.87 33.47 0.84
N ASP A 595 21.40 32.58 1.69
CA ASP A 595 22.75 32.69 2.23
C ASP A 595 23.81 32.58 1.12
N PRO A 596 24.70 33.58 0.95
CA PRO A 596 25.79 33.51 -0.03
C PRO A 596 26.80 32.38 0.24
N ALA A 597 26.83 31.85 1.46
CA ALA A 597 27.70 30.74 1.83
C ALA A 597 27.00 29.37 1.72
N PHE A 598 25.73 29.33 1.27
CA PHE A 598 25.04 28.08 1.07
C PHE A 598 25.61 27.33 -0.13
N GLU A 599 26.05 26.10 0.12
CA GLU A 599 26.57 25.19 -0.89
C GLU A 599 25.61 23.99 -0.95
N PRO A 600 24.79 23.87 -2.01
CA PRO A 600 23.85 22.76 -2.12
C PRO A 600 24.58 21.42 -2.16
N GLU A 601 23.93 20.38 -1.63
CA GLU A 601 24.42 19.03 -1.80
C GLU A 601 24.44 18.65 -3.30
N SER A 602 25.33 17.74 -3.68
CA SER A 602 25.44 17.30 -5.07
C SER A 602 24.13 16.71 -5.58
N GLY A 603 23.47 17.41 -6.51
CA GLY A 603 22.18 16.99 -7.07
C GLY A 603 20.97 17.41 -6.24
N GLU A 604 21.13 18.32 -5.27
CA GLU A 604 20.02 18.94 -4.57
C GLU A 604 19.15 19.76 -5.53
N THR A 605 17.84 19.58 -5.41
CA THR A 605 16.84 20.24 -6.25
C THR A 605 15.81 20.99 -5.42
N ASP A 606 15.13 21.93 -6.05
CA ASP A 606 13.91 22.53 -5.53
C ASP A 606 12.70 21.57 -5.65
N LEU A 607 11.52 22.06 -5.27
CA LEU A 607 10.28 21.29 -5.31
C LEU A 607 9.84 20.90 -6.74
N ASP A 608 10.26 21.64 -7.76
CA ASP A 608 10.01 21.34 -9.18
C ASP A 608 11.02 20.34 -9.77
N GLY A 609 12.06 19.99 -9.00
CA GLY A 609 13.16 19.13 -9.45
C GLY A 609 14.24 19.89 -10.24
N SER A 610 14.21 21.23 -10.23
CA SER A 610 15.27 22.07 -10.79
C SER A 610 16.46 22.15 -9.83
N PRO A 611 17.70 22.33 -10.28
CA PRO A 611 18.85 22.47 -9.38
C PRO A 611 18.62 23.56 -8.33
N ARG A 612 18.93 23.26 -7.05
CA ARG A 612 18.67 24.18 -5.93
C ARG A 612 19.47 25.49 -6.03
N LEU A 613 20.63 25.49 -6.68
CA LEU A 613 21.36 26.72 -7.00
C LEU A 613 21.35 26.91 -8.51
N GLN A 614 20.48 27.81 -8.99
CA GLN A 614 20.43 28.18 -10.42
C GLN A 614 21.31 29.39 -10.76
N SER A 615 21.81 30.08 -9.73
CA SER A 615 22.55 31.34 -9.84
C SER A 615 23.77 31.45 -8.92
N CYS A 616 24.10 32.67 -8.52
CA CYS A 616 25.02 32.98 -7.46
C CYS A 616 24.47 32.73 -6.04
N ARG A 617 23.15 32.70 -5.84
CA ARG A 617 22.49 32.42 -4.55
C ARG A 617 21.21 31.61 -4.76
N VAL A 618 20.74 30.96 -3.69
CA VAL A 618 19.44 30.29 -3.66
C VAL A 618 18.32 31.30 -3.42
N ASP A 619 17.14 31.00 -3.91
CA ASP A 619 15.93 31.74 -3.61
C ASP A 619 15.40 31.40 -2.20
N MET A 620 14.63 32.32 -1.62
CA MET A 620 13.82 31.96 -0.45
C MET A 620 12.59 31.19 -0.90
N GLY A 621 12.27 30.09 -0.21
CA GLY A 621 11.05 29.30 -0.43
C GLY A 621 11.30 27.92 -1.05
N ALA A 622 10.21 27.24 -1.39
CA ALA A 622 10.22 25.88 -1.91
C ALA A 622 10.74 25.76 -3.35
N TYR A 623 10.63 26.82 -4.13
CA TYR A 623 10.92 26.87 -5.56
C TYR A 623 12.09 27.81 -5.85
N GLU A 624 12.90 27.47 -6.85
CA GLU A 624 13.85 28.39 -7.46
C GLU A 624 13.23 29.03 -8.71
N PHE A 625 13.53 30.31 -8.92
CA PHE A 625 13.12 31.04 -10.10
C PHE A 625 13.98 30.62 -11.31
N PRO A 626 13.39 30.18 -12.43
CA PRO A 626 14.13 29.64 -13.56
C PRO A 626 14.96 30.72 -14.27
N GLN A 627 16.28 30.56 -14.22
CA GLN A 627 17.22 31.60 -14.63
C GLN A 627 17.60 31.62 -16.12
N SER A 628 17.02 30.76 -16.95
CA SER A 628 17.17 30.84 -18.43
C SER A 628 16.65 32.16 -19.03
N SER A 629 16.11 33.05 -18.20
CA SER A 629 15.47 34.31 -18.55
C SER A 629 16.23 35.54 -18.03
N ILE A 630 17.32 35.38 -17.26
CA ILE A 630 18.03 36.50 -16.64
C ILE A 630 19.18 36.96 -17.55
N VAL A 631 19.11 38.20 -18.01
CA VAL A 631 20.23 38.89 -18.66
C VAL A 631 21.04 39.61 -17.57
N ILE A 632 22.35 39.36 -17.45
CA ILE A 632 23.17 40.06 -16.46
C ILE A 632 23.12 41.58 -16.74
N GLY A 633 22.68 42.34 -15.74
CA GLY A 633 22.45 43.78 -15.80
C GLY A 633 21.05 44.23 -16.22
N ASP A 634 20.16 43.31 -16.60
CA ASP A 634 18.71 43.55 -16.81
C ASP A 634 18.01 43.42 -15.44
N ILE A 635 17.79 44.55 -14.79
CA ILE A 635 17.30 44.62 -13.39
C ILE A 635 15.79 44.77 -13.33
N ASP A 636 15.16 45.27 -14.39
CA ASP A 636 13.70 45.38 -14.46
C ASP A 636 13.02 44.16 -15.10
N GLY A 637 13.80 43.23 -15.67
CA GLY A 637 13.39 41.91 -16.11
C GLY A 637 12.62 41.93 -17.44
N ASP A 638 12.83 42.96 -18.27
CA ASP A 638 12.17 43.12 -19.56
C ASP A 638 12.87 42.38 -20.72
N GLY A 639 14.07 41.85 -20.47
CA GLY A 639 14.90 41.11 -21.42
C GLY A 639 15.89 41.96 -22.21
N GLU A 640 15.95 43.28 -21.99
CA GLU A 640 16.85 44.21 -22.66
C GLU A 640 17.81 44.91 -21.68
N LEU A 641 19.11 44.91 -22.00
CA LEU A 641 20.12 45.64 -21.23
C LEU A 641 20.14 47.12 -21.64
N THR A 642 19.48 48.01 -20.87
CA THR A 642 19.35 49.43 -21.21
C THR A 642 19.67 50.38 -20.05
N ILE A 643 19.56 51.70 -20.27
CA ILE A 643 19.78 52.67 -19.18
C ILE A 643 18.65 52.65 -18.14
N ASP A 644 17.50 52.05 -18.49
CA ASP A 644 16.32 51.98 -17.63
C ASP A 644 16.51 50.98 -16.47
N ASP A 645 17.52 50.12 -16.55
CA ASP A 645 17.98 49.22 -15.47
C ASP A 645 18.79 49.94 -14.36
N LEU A 646 19.38 51.10 -14.67
CA LEU A 646 20.30 51.82 -13.76
C LEU A 646 19.65 52.22 -12.41
N PRO A 647 18.38 52.68 -12.36
CA PRO A 647 17.67 52.90 -11.11
C PRO A 647 17.51 51.62 -10.28
N GLY A 648 17.36 50.46 -10.94
CA GLY A 648 17.28 49.15 -10.31
C GLY A 648 18.58 48.79 -9.57
N PHE A 649 19.73 49.01 -10.19
CA PHE A 649 21.05 48.85 -9.53
C PHE A 649 21.18 49.69 -8.26
N ALA A 650 20.75 50.95 -8.29
CA ALA A 650 20.78 51.82 -7.10
C ALA A 650 19.83 51.34 -5.99
N ALA A 651 18.70 50.71 -6.35
CA ALA A 651 17.80 50.09 -5.37
C ALA A 651 18.39 48.82 -4.75
N GLN A 652 19.13 48.02 -5.53
CA GLN A 652 19.80 46.80 -5.07
C GLN A 652 21.05 47.12 -4.22
N ALA A 653 21.88 48.09 -4.63
CA ALA A 653 23.09 48.49 -3.91
C ALA A 653 22.84 49.17 -2.54
N VAL A 654 21.60 49.59 -2.27
CA VAL A 654 21.18 50.16 -0.96
C VAL A 654 20.54 49.09 -0.06
N ARG A 655 20.32 47.86 -0.56
CA ARG A 655 19.87 46.75 0.28
C ARG A 655 20.97 46.37 1.27
N PRO A 656 20.63 46.05 2.53
CA PRO A 656 21.62 45.68 3.53
C PRO A 656 22.50 44.51 3.06
N ARG A 657 23.83 44.71 3.10
CA ARG A 657 24.87 43.66 2.92
C ARG A 657 24.91 42.94 1.57
N GLY A 658 24.52 43.57 0.46
CA GLY A 658 24.68 43.00 -0.89
C GLY A 658 23.77 41.80 -1.17
N ILE A 659 22.58 41.78 -0.55
CA ILE A 659 21.50 40.83 -0.86
C ILE A 659 20.64 41.44 -1.97
N GLY A 660 20.51 40.76 -3.10
CA GLY A 660 19.77 41.23 -4.28
C GLY A 660 19.98 40.31 -5.49
N LEU A 661 19.33 40.64 -6.61
CA LEU A 661 19.36 39.83 -7.85
C LEU A 661 20.80 39.61 -8.33
N CYS A 662 21.16 38.38 -8.72
CA CYS A 662 22.48 38.11 -9.31
C CYS A 662 22.70 38.89 -10.62
N ALA A 663 21.62 39.32 -11.29
CA ALA A 663 21.68 40.27 -12.40
C ALA A 663 22.36 41.61 -12.03
N ALA A 664 22.31 42.00 -10.75
CA ALA A 664 22.93 43.20 -10.22
C ALA A 664 24.38 42.98 -9.71
N ASP A 665 24.88 41.74 -9.65
CA ASP A 665 26.30 41.43 -9.42
C ASP A 665 27.04 41.41 -10.76
N PHE A 666 27.15 42.60 -11.36
CA PHE A 666 27.73 42.76 -12.69
C PHE A 666 29.23 42.47 -12.70
N ASN A 667 29.90 42.61 -11.55
CA ASN A 667 31.34 42.41 -11.43
C ASN A 667 31.73 40.97 -11.05
N GLY A 668 30.79 40.17 -10.54
CA GLY A 668 30.92 38.73 -10.29
C GLY A 668 31.60 38.38 -8.97
N ASP A 669 31.55 39.27 -7.97
CA ASP A 669 32.14 39.06 -6.64
C ASP A 669 31.12 38.66 -5.57
N LEU A 670 29.88 38.43 -5.97
CA LEU A 670 28.74 38.01 -5.15
C LEU A 670 28.28 39.07 -4.13
N ILE A 671 28.72 40.32 -4.27
CA ILE A 671 28.38 41.44 -3.41
C ILE A 671 27.85 42.58 -4.27
N ILE A 672 26.55 42.82 -4.22
CA ILE A 672 25.94 43.94 -4.97
C ILE A 672 26.28 45.26 -4.28
N ASP A 673 27.16 46.05 -4.89
CA ASP A 673 27.58 47.35 -4.38
C ASP A 673 27.87 48.39 -5.48
N GLY A 674 28.61 49.46 -5.15
CA GLY A 674 28.93 50.51 -6.10
C GLY A 674 29.88 50.08 -7.22
N HIS A 675 30.59 48.97 -7.07
CA HIS A 675 31.47 48.38 -8.07
C HIS A 675 30.68 47.75 -9.22
N ASP A 676 29.50 47.18 -8.96
CA ASP A 676 28.60 46.67 -10.00
C ASP A 676 27.97 47.79 -10.80
N VAL A 677 27.51 48.85 -10.13
CA VAL A 677 26.96 50.04 -10.79
C VAL A 677 28.01 50.65 -11.73
N ALA A 678 29.27 50.70 -11.29
CA ALA A 678 30.37 51.20 -12.10
C ALA A 678 30.65 50.29 -13.30
N ALA A 679 30.74 48.98 -13.10
CA ALA A 679 30.99 48.00 -14.16
C ALA A 679 29.85 47.97 -15.20
N PHE A 680 28.60 48.06 -14.74
CA PHE A 680 27.41 48.17 -15.60
C PHE A 680 27.40 49.47 -16.42
N THR A 681 27.70 50.61 -15.76
CA THR A 681 27.79 51.91 -16.44
C THR A 681 28.90 51.91 -17.50
N GLU A 682 30.05 51.29 -17.23
CA GLU A 682 31.13 51.13 -18.21
C GLU A 682 30.70 50.25 -19.40
N ALA A 683 29.94 49.19 -19.16
CA ALA A 683 29.42 48.31 -20.20
C ALA A 683 28.38 48.98 -21.11
N LEU A 684 27.40 49.70 -20.54
CA LEU A 684 26.37 50.46 -21.27
C LEU A 684 26.96 51.60 -22.12
N LEU A 685 27.98 52.27 -21.59
CA LEU A 685 28.64 53.37 -22.29
C LEU A 685 29.58 52.87 -23.40
N GLY A 686 30.00 51.60 -23.33
CA GLY A 686 30.77 50.87 -24.34
C GLY A 686 32.14 51.49 -24.70
N SER A 687 33.21 50.75 -24.41
CA SER A 687 34.47 50.67 -25.17
C SER A 687 35.07 51.93 -25.81
#